data_AF-A0A970Y409-F1
#
_entry.id   AF-A0A970Y409-F1
#
_cell.length_a   1.000
_cell.length_b   1.000
_cell.length_c   1.000
_cell.angle_alpha   90.00
_cell.angle_beta   90.00
_cell.angle_gamma   90.00
#
_symmetry.space_group_name_H-M   'P 1'
#
loop_
_entity.id
_entity.type
_entity.pdbx_description
1 polymer ?
#
loop_
_entity_poly.entity_id
_entity_poly.type
_entity_poly.pdbx_seq_one_letter_code
_entity_poly.pdbx_strand_id
1 'polypeptide(L)'
;AYSPASGVRLVVKNGFAFKDLNRNGALDRYEDWRLPAQERARDLASRMTIEQIAGLMLYSSHQAVPEPGLTDDQVRFLREDNVRHVLVTLIAGPATAAEWNNNLQALAESVVPGIPVNVSSDPRHLPEADAEYNAGAGGRISMWPAALGMAAAFDPGLVREFGRIAAREYRALGIATALSPQVDLATDPRWSRVSGTFGEHPRLAADLARAYVDGFQTSTGRDEIADGWGYASVNAMVKHWPGGGTGEGGRDAHYAFGKYAVYPGANFAAHLVPFLEGAFRLEGPTRTASAVMPYYTISHGIDRENGENVGNSYSRYIIGRLLRGDAAYDGVVCTDWGVTRDVRAVDGFGTTPWGAETLTVAQRHYKILMAGVDQFGGNNEAGPVLEAWRMGVAEHGEEWMRARMEQSAVRLLTNIFRVGLFENPYLDPEETARTVGSPDFMKAGYAAQLRSVVMLKNRAATLPAARGGTVYLPKRYFPARRDFFGREEAARLDHPVSREVVEKYFRVTDDPAAADFALVVVDSPEGGSGYSADDARKGGNGYLPVTLQYRPYRAAAARAPSLAGGDPLEPFTDRSYRGKTVRAANHTDLEMILAARRAMGPKPVVVAVRLSNPMVFAEFEREADAILLCLGIQDQALMEIVSGGAEPSGLLPIGMPADMAEVERQEEDVPFDMKCHVDTEGNTYEFGFGLSWQGVVRDERTARYLKR
;
A
#
# COMPACT_ATOMS: atom_id res chain seq x y z
N ALA A 1 28.37 15.91 3.01
CA ALA A 1 28.54 16.77 1.81
C ALA A 1 27.64 18.00 1.95
N TYR A 2 27.95 19.12 1.29
CA TYR A 2 27.09 20.31 1.23
C TYR A 2 27.17 20.94 -0.17
N SER A 3 26.15 21.68 -0.57
CA SER A 3 26.14 22.39 -1.86
C SER A 3 26.99 23.66 -1.75
N PRO A 4 27.95 23.90 -2.65
CA PRO A 4 28.69 25.17 -2.69
C PRO A 4 27.79 26.40 -2.87
N ALA A 5 26.60 26.22 -3.43
CA ALA A 5 25.63 27.28 -3.66
C ALA A 5 24.68 27.53 -2.47
N SER A 6 24.69 26.68 -1.43
CA SER A 6 23.78 26.82 -0.29
C SER A 6 24.20 27.92 0.70
N GLY A 7 25.42 28.44 0.59
CA GLY A 7 25.97 29.43 1.52
C GLY A 7 26.31 28.88 2.91
N VAL A 8 26.13 27.56 3.13
CA VAL A 8 26.56 26.86 4.35
C VAL A 8 28.09 26.88 4.44
N ARG A 9 28.59 27.07 5.66
CA ARG A 9 30.01 26.97 5.99
C ARG A 9 30.25 25.81 6.93
N LEU A 10 31.51 25.41 7.07
CA LEU A 10 31.90 24.40 8.04
C LEU A 10 32.43 25.07 9.31
N VAL A 11 31.94 24.60 10.46
CA VAL A 11 32.53 24.88 11.77
C VAL A 11 33.39 23.67 12.15
N VAL A 12 34.64 23.94 12.52
CA VAL A 12 35.57 22.89 12.96
C VAL A 12 35.68 22.92 14.47
N LYS A 13 35.38 21.80 15.13
CA LYS A 13 35.49 21.66 16.59
C LYS A 13 36.05 20.29 16.93
N ASN A 14 37.11 20.27 17.74
CA ASN A 14 37.79 19.04 18.19
C ASN A 14 38.19 18.09 17.04
N GLY A 15 38.66 18.66 15.92
CA GLY A 15 39.08 17.88 14.75
C GLY A 15 37.95 17.36 13.85
N PHE A 16 36.69 17.64 14.17
CA PHE A 16 35.53 17.29 13.36
C PHE A 16 34.95 18.53 12.67
N ALA A 17 34.36 18.33 11.49
CA ALA A 17 33.66 19.35 10.74
C ALA A 17 32.13 19.17 10.87
N PHE A 18 31.43 20.30 10.99
CA PHE A 18 29.99 20.38 11.14
C PHE A 18 29.44 21.44 10.18
N LYS A 19 28.24 21.22 9.66
CA LYS A 19 27.55 22.22 8.83
C LYS A 19 26.95 23.29 9.73
N ASP A 20 27.31 24.55 9.50
CA ASP A 20 26.62 25.73 10.05
C ASP A 20 25.40 26.04 9.17
N LEU A 21 24.32 25.29 9.43
CA LEU A 21 23.08 25.30 8.66
C LEU A 21 22.25 26.57 8.93
N ASN A 22 22.33 27.14 10.14
CA ASN A 22 21.66 28.40 10.45
C ASN A 22 22.53 29.65 10.20
N ARG A 23 23.81 29.47 9.89
CA ARG A 23 24.77 30.52 9.50
C ARG A 23 25.12 31.48 10.63
N ASN A 24 25.16 31.01 11.87
CA ASN A 24 25.50 31.83 13.03
C ASN A 24 26.99 31.79 13.40
N GLY A 25 27.80 30.98 12.71
CA GLY A 25 29.24 30.84 12.94
C GLY A 25 29.62 30.05 14.19
N ALA A 26 28.66 29.43 14.87
CA ALA A 26 28.84 28.58 16.04
C ALA A 26 28.38 27.15 15.74
N LEU A 27 28.81 26.19 16.58
CA LEU A 27 28.27 24.83 16.52
C LEU A 27 27.07 24.74 17.46
N ASP A 28 25.86 24.70 16.90
CA ASP A 28 24.65 24.42 17.67
C ASP A 28 24.46 22.92 17.91
N ARG A 29 23.65 22.56 18.92
CA ARG A 29 23.47 21.16 19.31
C ARG A 29 22.83 20.36 18.18
N TYR A 30 21.85 20.91 17.46
CA TYR A 30 21.25 20.21 16.34
C TYR A 30 22.20 19.98 15.15
N GLU A 31 23.28 20.74 15.04
CA GLU A 31 24.30 20.58 13.99
C GLU A 31 25.39 19.57 14.39
N ASP A 32 25.50 19.27 15.69
CA ASP A 32 26.45 18.32 16.23
C ASP A 32 25.97 16.88 16.05
N TRP A 33 26.38 16.25 14.94
CA TRP A 33 26.03 14.87 14.59
C TRP A 33 26.50 13.81 15.60
N ARG A 34 27.29 14.18 16.61
CA ARG A 34 27.69 13.28 17.70
C ARG A 34 26.60 13.13 18.77
N LEU A 35 25.61 14.03 18.78
CA LEU A 35 24.50 13.99 19.72
C LEU A 35 23.36 13.10 19.21
N PRO A 36 22.57 12.47 20.11
CA PRO A 36 21.43 11.65 19.71
C PRO A 36 20.42 12.42 18.86
N ALA A 37 19.80 11.75 17.88
CA ALA A 37 18.83 12.35 16.97
C ALA A 37 17.70 13.09 17.70
N GLN A 38 17.21 12.54 18.83
CA GLN A 38 16.15 13.17 19.62
C GLN A 38 16.62 14.46 20.33
N GLU A 39 17.87 14.50 20.78
CA GLU A 39 18.46 15.69 21.41
C GLU A 39 18.61 16.83 20.39
N ARG A 40 19.08 16.48 19.20
CA ARG A 40 19.18 17.40 18.05
C ARG A 40 17.82 17.91 17.61
N ALA A 41 16.82 17.03 17.54
CA ALA A 41 15.44 17.38 17.21
C ALA A 41 14.82 18.37 18.21
N ARG A 42 15.03 18.18 19.52
CA ARG A 42 14.55 19.10 20.56
C ARG A 42 15.21 20.46 20.49
N ASP A 43 16.53 20.50 20.30
CA ASP A 43 17.26 21.77 20.14
C ASP A 43 16.75 22.55 18.92
N LEU A 44 16.63 21.90 17.76
CA LEU A 44 16.16 22.57 16.55
C LEU A 44 14.70 23.01 16.66
N ALA A 45 13.80 22.14 17.13
CA ALA A 45 12.39 22.49 17.32
C ALA A 45 12.21 23.74 18.20
N SER A 46 13.00 23.87 19.28
CA SER A 46 12.93 25.02 20.18
C SER A 46 13.32 26.35 19.52
N ARG A 47 14.11 26.30 18.45
CA ARG A 47 14.66 27.45 17.72
C ARG A 47 13.85 27.85 16.49
N MET A 48 12.95 26.98 16.05
CA MET A 48 12.13 27.22 14.86
C MET A 48 11.01 28.23 15.16
N THR A 49 10.65 29.03 14.15
CA THR A 49 9.43 29.83 14.19
C THR A 49 8.20 28.94 14.02
N ILE A 50 7.02 29.45 14.37
CA ILE A 50 5.78 28.69 14.21
C ILE A 50 5.48 28.42 12.72
N GLU A 51 5.87 29.31 11.81
CA GLU A 51 5.76 29.10 10.35
C GLU A 51 6.64 27.94 9.87
N GLN A 52 7.87 27.84 10.39
CA GLN A 52 8.76 26.73 10.07
C GLN A 52 8.23 25.40 10.62
N ILE A 53 7.66 25.41 11.83
CA ILE A 53 7.03 24.21 12.41
C ILE A 53 5.78 23.82 11.62
N ALA A 54 4.93 24.80 11.28
CA ALA A 54 3.75 24.57 10.45
C ALA A 54 4.12 23.93 9.11
N GLY A 55 5.15 24.44 8.43
CA GLY A 55 5.67 23.87 7.19
C GLY A 55 6.23 22.46 7.34
N LEU A 56 6.93 22.18 8.44
CA LEU A 56 7.44 20.85 8.74
C LEU A 56 6.30 19.82 8.91
N MET A 57 5.15 20.25 9.45
CA MET A 57 3.95 19.43 9.64
C MET A 57 3.17 19.19 8.34
N LEU A 58 3.54 19.84 7.24
CA LEU A 58 2.98 19.58 5.92
C LEU A 58 3.66 18.36 5.27
N TYR A 59 2.86 17.65 4.47
CA TYR A 59 3.33 16.64 3.54
C TYR A 59 2.79 16.99 2.17
N SER A 60 3.68 17.11 1.17
CA SER A 60 3.28 17.63 -0.13
C SER A 60 2.13 16.87 -0.79
N SER A 61 1.43 17.54 -1.71
CA SER A 61 0.69 16.85 -2.76
C SER A 61 1.63 15.94 -3.58
N HIS A 62 1.04 15.02 -4.34
CA HIS A 62 1.80 14.09 -5.19
C HIS A 62 2.68 14.84 -6.18
N GLN A 63 3.97 14.50 -6.24
CA GLN A 63 4.94 15.09 -7.14
C GLN A 63 5.35 14.11 -8.24
N ALA A 64 5.54 14.64 -9.44
CA ALA A 64 6.16 13.96 -10.56
C ALA A 64 7.56 14.51 -10.82
N VAL A 65 8.49 13.64 -11.18
CA VAL A 65 9.89 13.96 -11.50
C VAL A 65 10.18 13.48 -12.93
N PRO A 66 9.68 14.18 -13.96
CA PRO A 66 9.94 13.84 -15.37
C PRO A 66 11.36 14.23 -15.80
N GLU A 67 11.98 15.19 -15.10
CA GLU A 67 13.31 15.73 -15.38
C GLU A 67 14.02 16.18 -14.09
N PRO A 68 15.33 16.48 -14.12
CA PRO A 68 16.11 16.82 -12.92
C PRO A 68 15.76 18.16 -12.27
N GLY A 69 15.10 19.07 -13.00
CA GLY A 69 14.77 20.41 -12.54
C GLY A 69 13.67 20.43 -11.47
N LEU A 70 13.68 21.45 -10.62
CA LEU A 70 12.56 21.72 -9.71
C LEU A 70 11.50 22.56 -10.43
N THR A 71 10.23 22.25 -10.23
CA THR A 71 9.13 23.08 -10.73
C THR A 71 8.95 24.34 -9.89
N ASP A 72 8.33 25.38 -10.45
CA ASP A 72 8.02 26.60 -9.70
C ASP A 72 7.16 26.31 -8.46
N ASP A 73 6.23 25.37 -8.55
CA ASP A 73 5.40 24.93 -7.43
C ASP A 73 6.25 24.28 -6.32
N GLN A 74 7.23 23.43 -6.69
CA GLN A 74 8.18 22.84 -5.75
C GLN A 74 9.02 23.91 -5.07
N VAL A 75 9.58 24.84 -5.84
CA VAL A 75 10.35 25.95 -5.30
C VAL A 75 9.52 26.78 -4.32
N ARG A 76 8.27 27.08 -4.68
CA ARG A 76 7.34 27.87 -3.86
C ARG A 76 7.05 27.20 -2.52
N PHE A 77 6.56 25.96 -2.50
CA PHE A 77 6.19 25.31 -1.23
C PHE A 77 7.40 25.05 -0.32
N LEU A 78 8.61 24.90 -0.89
CA LEU A 78 9.83 24.70 -0.10
C LEU A 78 10.31 26.00 0.55
N ARG A 79 10.22 27.13 -0.17
CA ARG A 79 10.71 28.43 0.28
C ARG A 79 9.69 29.20 1.12
N GLU A 80 8.44 29.22 0.69
CA GLU A 80 7.38 30.06 1.28
C GLU A 80 6.66 29.31 2.41
N ASP A 81 6.24 28.08 2.16
CA ASP A 81 5.48 27.26 3.12
C ASP A 81 6.35 26.35 3.98
N ASN A 82 7.68 26.36 3.80
CA ASN A 82 8.63 25.55 4.57
C ASN A 82 8.34 24.03 4.57
N VAL A 83 7.70 23.50 3.52
CA VAL A 83 7.44 22.06 3.40
C VAL A 83 8.77 21.29 3.38
N ARG A 84 8.88 20.22 4.17
CA ARG A 84 10.08 19.35 4.21
C ARG A 84 9.80 17.88 3.99
N HIS A 85 8.56 17.50 3.73
CA HIS A 85 8.16 16.14 3.41
C HIS A 85 7.51 16.12 2.03
N VAL A 86 8.15 15.43 1.08
CA VAL A 86 7.76 15.48 -0.34
C VAL A 86 7.47 14.07 -0.85
N LEU A 87 6.22 13.83 -1.26
CA LEU A 87 5.80 12.54 -1.83
C LEU A 87 6.04 12.54 -3.34
N VAL A 88 6.88 11.62 -3.82
CA VAL A 88 7.07 11.35 -5.25
C VAL A 88 6.27 10.13 -5.68
N THR A 89 5.48 10.27 -6.75
CA THR A 89 4.70 9.16 -7.32
C THR A 89 5.15 8.76 -8.72
N LEU A 90 5.81 9.67 -9.44
CA LEU A 90 6.39 9.39 -10.75
C LEU A 90 7.85 9.84 -10.79
N ILE A 91 8.73 8.99 -11.31
CA ILE A 91 10.15 9.26 -11.53
C ILE A 91 10.50 8.74 -12.93
N ALA A 92 11.15 9.55 -13.76
CA ALA A 92 11.53 9.16 -15.12
C ALA A 92 12.60 8.06 -15.14
N GLY A 93 13.59 8.14 -14.25
CA GLY A 93 14.61 7.12 -14.08
C GLY A 93 15.56 7.39 -12.90
N PRO A 94 16.45 6.44 -12.57
CA PRO A 94 17.29 6.53 -11.36
C PRO A 94 18.21 7.76 -11.33
N ALA A 95 18.95 8.04 -12.41
CA ALA A 95 19.85 9.20 -12.48
C ALA A 95 19.09 10.54 -12.32
N THR A 96 17.95 10.66 -13.01
CA THR A 96 17.06 11.82 -12.89
C THR A 96 16.57 12.01 -11.45
N ALA A 97 16.26 10.93 -10.73
CA ALA A 97 15.86 10.99 -9.32
C ALA A 97 16.98 11.55 -8.43
N ALA A 98 18.22 11.07 -8.64
CA ALA A 98 19.38 11.51 -7.88
C ALA A 98 19.69 13.00 -8.11
N GLU A 99 19.67 13.44 -9.37
CA GLU A 99 19.91 14.84 -9.72
C GLU A 99 18.79 15.75 -9.21
N TRP A 100 17.52 15.35 -9.36
CA TRP A 100 16.38 16.07 -8.78
C TRP A 100 16.47 16.18 -7.26
N ASN A 101 16.79 15.07 -6.57
CA ASN A 101 17.02 15.10 -5.13
C ASN A 101 18.15 16.07 -4.79
N ASN A 102 19.28 16.04 -5.50
CA ASN A 102 20.39 16.96 -5.22
C ASN A 102 19.98 18.44 -5.37
N ASN A 103 19.19 18.77 -6.39
CA ASN A 103 18.65 20.12 -6.59
C ASN A 103 17.68 20.52 -5.46
N LEU A 104 16.81 19.59 -5.07
CA LEU A 104 15.86 19.74 -3.97
C LEU A 104 16.58 20.02 -2.64
N GLN A 105 17.62 19.24 -2.33
CA GLN A 105 18.40 19.38 -1.11
C GLN A 105 19.25 20.65 -1.11
N ALA A 106 19.85 21.02 -2.25
CA ALA A 106 20.59 22.28 -2.37
C ALA A 106 19.69 23.50 -2.12
N LEU A 107 18.46 23.46 -2.62
CA LEU A 107 17.46 24.50 -2.35
C LEU A 107 17.11 24.57 -0.85
N ALA A 108 16.81 23.43 -0.23
CA ALA A 108 16.46 23.38 1.19
C ALA A 108 17.62 23.77 2.12
N GLU A 109 18.86 23.41 1.76
CA GLU A 109 20.07 23.83 2.47
C GLU A 109 20.34 25.34 2.31
N SER A 110 19.81 25.99 1.26
CA SER A 110 19.96 27.43 1.01
C SER A 110 19.04 28.33 1.84
N VAL A 111 18.05 27.76 2.54
CA VAL A 111 17.12 28.50 3.41
C VAL A 111 17.41 28.19 4.87
N VAL A 112 17.28 29.15 5.78
CA VAL A 112 17.54 28.94 7.21
C VAL A 112 16.30 28.30 7.87
N PRO A 113 16.43 27.22 8.67
CA PRO A 113 17.66 26.69 9.28
C PRO A 113 18.25 25.47 8.56
N GLY A 114 18.05 25.35 7.24
CA GLY A 114 18.72 24.36 6.40
C GLY A 114 18.19 22.93 6.55
N ILE A 115 16.92 22.77 6.98
CA ILE A 115 16.30 21.45 7.19
C ILE A 115 16.26 20.71 5.86
N PRO A 116 16.87 19.51 5.73
CA PRO A 116 16.80 18.70 4.52
C PRO A 116 15.37 18.29 4.17
N VAL A 117 15.14 17.99 2.89
CA VAL A 117 13.86 17.43 2.46
C VAL A 117 13.86 15.91 2.68
N ASN A 118 12.81 15.41 3.31
CA ASN A 118 12.51 13.98 3.42
C ASN A 118 11.60 13.58 2.25
N VAL A 119 12.20 12.96 1.23
CA VAL A 119 11.46 12.43 0.09
C VAL A 119 10.85 11.08 0.44
N SER A 120 9.62 10.84 -0.01
CA SER A 120 8.90 9.60 0.23
C SER A 120 8.25 9.03 -1.01
N SER A 121 7.82 7.77 -0.88
CA SER A 121 7.05 7.10 -1.91
C SER A 121 6.07 6.10 -1.34
N ASP A 122 4.94 5.94 -2.03
CA ASP A 122 4.15 4.70 -2.01
C ASP A 122 4.97 3.52 -2.55
N PRO A 123 4.56 2.25 -2.31
CA PRO A 123 5.26 1.07 -2.79
C PRO A 123 5.63 1.14 -4.29
N ARG A 124 6.89 0.87 -4.64
CA ARG A 124 7.40 0.91 -6.03
C ARG A 124 7.76 -0.46 -6.61
N HIS A 125 7.92 -1.46 -5.77
CA HIS A 125 8.44 -2.78 -6.14
C HIS A 125 7.36 -3.76 -6.60
N LEU A 126 6.64 -3.41 -7.66
CA LEU A 126 5.64 -4.27 -8.28
C LEU A 126 6.12 -4.73 -9.66
N PRO A 127 5.69 -5.91 -10.15
CA PRO A 127 6.06 -6.35 -11.48
C PRO A 127 5.19 -5.68 -12.53
N GLU A 128 5.80 -5.31 -13.66
CA GLU A 128 5.07 -5.07 -14.91
C GLU A 128 4.78 -6.46 -15.52
N ALA A 129 3.51 -6.76 -15.80
CA ALA A 129 3.06 -8.13 -16.12
C ALA A 129 3.80 -8.73 -17.34
N ASP A 130 4.17 -7.90 -18.32
CA ASP A 130 4.82 -8.26 -19.58
C ASP A 130 6.36 -8.27 -19.51
N ALA A 131 6.97 -7.89 -18.39
CA ALA A 131 8.42 -7.77 -18.28
C ALA A 131 9.12 -9.15 -18.12
N GLU A 132 10.26 -9.32 -18.77
CA GLU A 132 11.17 -10.46 -18.58
C GLU A 132 12.27 -10.14 -17.56
N TYR A 133 12.61 -11.09 -16.69
CA TYR A 133 13.85 -11.07 -15.92
C TYR A 133 15.03 -11.42 -16.83
N ASN A 134 15.94 -10.45 -17.00
CA ASN A 134 17.22 -10.66 -17.65
C ASN A 134 18.34 -10.20 -16.70
N ALA A 135 19.22 -11.13 -16.31
CA ALA A 135 20.37 -10.84 -15.47
C ALA A 135 21.30 -9.86 -16.20
N GLY A 136 21.39 -8.62 -15.71
CA GLY A 136 22.20 -7.55 -16.33
C GLY A 136 21.43 -6.47 -17.09
N ALA A 137 20.08 -6.53 -17.15
CA ALA A 137 19.29 -5.59 -17.95
C ALA A 137 19.07 -4.19 -17.32
N GLY A 138 19.52 -3.94 -16.09
CA GLY A 138 19.38 -2.62 -15.45
C GLY A 138 17.93 -2.16 -15.39
N GLY A 139 17.07 -2.91 -14.66
CA GLY A 139 15.67 -2.55 -14.49
C GLY A 139 15.51 -1.16 -13.85
N ARG A 140 14.34 -0.54 -13.99
CA ARG A 140 14.07 0.78 -13.38
C ARG A 140 14.01 0.72 -11.84
N ILE A 141 13.72 -0.45 -11.29
CA ILE A 141 13.75 -0.84 -9.86
C ILE A 141 13.57 -2.38 -9.78
N SER A 142 13.93 -3.02 -8.67
CA SER A 142 13.71 -4.47 -8.51
C SER A 142 12.22 -4.86 -8.49
N MET A 143 11.87 -5.96 -9.17
CA MET A 143 10.49 -6.43 -9.32
C MET A 143 10.16 -7.58 -8.36
N TRP A 144 9.19 -7.36 -7.48
CA TRP A 144 8.78 -8.29 -6.41
C TRP A 144 7.32 -8.65 -6.55
N PRO A 145 6.84 -9.75 -5.91
CA PRO A 145 5.42 -10.00 -5.86
C PRO A 145 4.68 -8.88 -5.10
N ALA A 146 3.39 -8.71 -5.38
CA ALA A 146 2.55 -7.82 -4.57
C ALA A 146 2.56 -8.25 -3.09
N ALA A 147 2.09 -7.39 -2.17
CA ALA A 147 2.07 -7.71 -0.74
C ALA A 147 1.31 -9.02 -0.44
N LEU A 148 0.19 -9.24 -1.12
CA LEU A 148 -0.56 -10.50 -1.02
C LEU A 148 0.23 -11.71 -1.55
N GLY A 149 1.07 -11.52 -2.58
CA GLY A 149 1.97 -12.55 -3.09
C GLY A 149 3.15 -12.84 -2.16
N MET A 150 3.72 -11.82 -1.52
CA MET A 150 4.66 -12.03 -0.41
C MET A 150 4.01 -12.79 0.75
N ALA A 151 2.74 -12.49 1.07
CA ALA A 151 2.00 -13.21 2.08
C ALA A 151 1.81 -14.69 1.73
N ALA A 152 1.59 -15.02 0.45
CA ALA A 152 1.46 -16.40 -0.01
C ALA A 152 2.72 -17.25 0.18
N ALA A 153 3.88 -16.65 0.40
CA ALA A 153 5.09 -17.39 0.74
C ALA A 153 5.10 -17.88 2.21
N PHE A 154 4.32 -17.24 3.11
CA PHE A 154 4.26 -17.50 4.55
C PHE A 154 5.66 -17.41 5.22
N ASP A 155 6.50 -16.48 4.74
CA ASP A 155 7.91 -16.38 5.11
C ASP A 155 8.29 -14.95 5.50
N PRO A 156 8.33 -14.63 6.82
CA PRO A 156 8.82 -13.35 7.31
C PRO A 156 10.29 -13.07 6.91
N GLY A 157 11.12 -14.09 6.71
CA GLY A 157 12.49 -13.93 6.26
C GLY A 157 12.57 -13.36 4.84
N LEU A 158 11.71 -13.84 3.93
CA LEU A 158 11.57 -13.30 2.58
C LEU A 158 11.14 -11.83 2.61
N VAL A 159 10.16 -11.47 3.45
CA VAL A 159 9.67 -10.08 3.55
C VAL A 159 10.70 -9.15 4.17
N ARG A 160 11.52 -9.65 5.11
CA ARG A 160 12.65 -8.90 5.66
C ARG A 160 13.71 -8.62 4.60
N GLU A 161 14.04 -9.62 3.77
CA GLU A 161 14.99 -9.44 2.67
C GLU A 161 14.48 -8.46 1.62
N PHE A 162 13.19 -8.54 1.29
CA PHE A 162 12.52 -7.51 0.48
C PHE A 162 12.74 -6.12 1.07
N GLY A 163 12.45 -5.92 2.36
CA GLY A 163 12.61 -4.62 3.01
C GLY A 163 14.06 -4.11 2.96
N ARG A 164 15.06 -4.98 3.15
CA ARG A 164 16.48 -4.59 3.08
C ARG A 164 16.89 -4.14 1.67
N ILE A 165 16.46 -4.86 0.64
CA ILE A 165 16.76 -4.51 -0.76
C ILE A 165 16.01 -3.24 -1.15
N ALA A 166 14.72 -3.16 -0.82
CA ALA A 166 13.88 -2.01 -1.11
C ALA A 166 14.41 -0.72 -0.46
N ALA A 167 14.88 -0.78 0.79
CA ALA A 167 15.50 0.35 1.47
C ALA A 167 16.75 0.85 0.74
N ARG A 168 17.62 -0.06 0.27
CA ARG A 168 18.82 0.31 -0.49
C ARG A 168 18.47 1.02 -1.80
N GLU A 169 17.50 0.51 -2.54
CA GLU A 169 17.03 1.17 -3.77
C GLU A 169 16.33 2.51 -3.48
N TYR A 170 15.54 2.60 -2.41
CA TYR A 170 14.90 3.85 -2.00
C TYR A 170 15.93 4.92 -1.63
N ARG A 171 16.94 4.57 -0.82
CA ARG A 171 18.03 5.50 -0.48
C ARG A 171 18.82 5.94 -1.72
N ALA A 172 19.07 5.03 -2.66
CA ALA A 172 19.69 5.38 -3.95
C ALA A 172 18.83 6.36 -4.78
N LEU A 173 17.51 6.33 -4.66
CA LEU A 173 16.57 7.27 -5.30
C LEU A 173 16.32 8.56 -4.49
N GLY A 174 16.96 8.71 -3.33
CA GLY A 174 16.82 9.87 -2.44
C GLY A 174 15.64 9.75 -1.47
N ILE A 175 14.94 8.63 -1.51
CA ILE A 175 13.75 8.34 -0.70
C ILE A 175 14.20 7.92 0.70
N ALA A 176 13.70 8.61 1.72
CA ALA A 176 14.02 8.37 3.13
C ALA A 176 12.79 7.94 3.95
N THR A 177 11.60 7.93 3.35
CA THR A 177 10.37 7.42 3.97
C THR A 177 9.57 6.57 2.98
N ALA A 178 9.16 5.38 3.41
CA ALA A 178 8.25 4.52 2.68
C ALA A 178 6.84 4.67 3.28
N LEU A 179 5.85 4.99 2.45
CA LEU A 179 4.43 5.04 2.85
C LEU A 179 3.83 3.62 2.88
N SER A 180 4.50 2.72 3.60
CA SER A 180 4.26 1.28 3.61
C SER A 180 4.87 0.66 4.88
N PRO A 181 4.46 -0.56 5.26
CA PRO A 181 3.50 -1.45 4.61
C PRO A 181 2.03 -1.12 4.89
N GLN A 182 1.13 -1.58 4.00
CA GLN A 182 -0.29 -1.70 4.30
C GLN A 182 -0.52 -3.00 5.08
N VAL A 183 -0.87 -2.89 6.36
CA VAL A 183 -0.98 -3.99 7.32
C VAL A 183 -2.43 -4.30 7.71
N ASP A 184 -3.39 -3.66 7.03
CA ASP A 184 -4.81 -3.94 7.18
C ASP A 184 -5.11 -5.43 6.96
N LEU A 185 -6.07 -5.98 7.70
CA LEU A 185 -6.57 -7.33 7.43
C LEU A 185 -7.54 -7.32 6.27
N ALA A 186 -7.41 -8.27 5.35
CA ALA A 186 -8.35 -8.46 4.25
C ALA A 186 -9.58 -9.29 4.68
N THR A 187 -10.39 -8.77 5.61
CA THR A 187 -11.58 -9.49 6.12
C THR A 187 -12.76 -9.42 5.14
N ASP A 188 -13.10 -8.24 4.59
CA ASP A 188 -14.09 -8.17 3.52
C ASP A 188 -13.45 -8.47 2.14
N PRO A 189 -13.81 -9.58 1.47
CA PRO A 189 -13.21 -9.96 0.20
C PRO A 189 -13.55 -9.00 -0.95
N ARG A 190 -14.59 -8.17 -0.80
CA ARG A 190 -15.02 -7.16 -1.78
C ARG A 190 -14.14 -5.93 -1.76
N TRP A 191 -13.35 -5.71 -0.69
CA TRP A 191 -12.58 -4.49 -0.54
C TRP A 191 -11.51 -4.36 -1.62
N SER A 192 -11.50 -3.25 -2.35
CA SER A 192 -10.63 -3.07 -3.53
C SER A 192 -9.12 -3.08 -3.24
N ARG A 193 -8.71 -3.03 -1.97
CA ARG A 193 -7.30 -2.94 -1.55
C ARG A 193 -6.71 -4.23 -0.99
N VAL A 194 -7.42 -5.36 -1.14
CA VAL A 194 -6.99 -6.69 -0.65
C VAL A 194 -5.60 -7.08 -1.18
N SER A 195 -5.30 -6.82 -2.45
CA SER A 195 -3.99 -7.14 -3.06
C SER A 195 -2.79 -6.44 -2.38
N GLY A 196 -3.06 -5.33 -1.69
CA GLY A 196 -2.06 -4.57 -0.94
C GLY A 196 -1.82 -5.05 0.49
N THR A 197 -2.62 -5.99 1.01
CA THR A 197 -2.49 -6.48 2.39
C THR A 197 -1.58 -7.70 2.50
N PHE A 198 -1.39 -8.17 3.74
CA PHE A 198 -0.77 -9.46 4.03
C PHE A 198 -1.80 -10.59 4.25
N GLY A 199 -3.02 -10.45 3.71
CA GLY A 199 -4.10 -11.44 3.83
C GLY A 199 -5.03 -11.20 5.01
N GLU A 200 -5.83 -12.22 5.35
CA GLU A 200 -6.88 -12.12 6.38
C GLU A 200 -6.41 -12.55 7.78
N HIS A 201 -5.28 -13.27 7.88
CA HIS A 201 -4.82 -13.86 9.15
C HIS A 201 -4.09 -12.84 10.04
N PRO A 202 -4.58 -12.52 11.27
CA PRO A 202 -3.98 -11.50 12.14
C PRO A 202 -2.50 -11.72 12.49
N ARG A 203 -2.12 -12.93 12.94
CA ARG A 203 -0.71 -13.22 13.28
C ARG A 203 0.24 -13.27 12.09
N LEU A 204 -0.18 -13.81 10.95
CA LEU A 204 0.64 -13.78 9.73
C LEU A 204 0.88 -12.31 9.33
N ALA A 205 -0.18 -11.51 9.26
CA ALA A 205 -0.07 -10.09 8.93
C ALA A 205 0.85 -9.35 9.92
N ALA A 206 0.77 -9.62 11.22
CA ALA A 206 1.68 -9.06 12.22
C ALA A 206 3.15 -9.47 12.01
N ASP A 207 3.43 -10.75 11.77
CA ASP A 207 4.79 -11.23 11.55
C ASP A 207 5.41 -10.67 10.26
N LEU A 208 4.62 -10.58 9.18
CA LEU A 208 5.07 -10.00 7.91
C LEU A 208 5.24 -8.48 8.01
N ALA A 209 4.33 -7.78 8.70
CA ALA A 209 4.47 -6.36 9.00
C ALA A 209 5.76 -6.07 9.79
N ARG A 210 6.04 -6.87 10.82
CA ARG A 210 7.27 -6.76 11.63
C ARG A 210 8.51 -6.90 10.75
N ALA A 211 8.56 -7.97 9.95
CA ALA A 211 9.68 -8.25 9.06
C ALA A 211 9.90 -7.14 8.02
N TYR A 212 8.82 -6.63 7.42
CA TYR A 212 8.86 -5.54 6.46
C TYR A 212 9.48 -4.29 7.08
N VAL A 213 8.95 -3.86 8.23
CA VAL A 213 9.42 -2.65 8.92
C VAL A 213 10.87 -2.81 9.38
N ASP A 214 11.25 -3.96 9.93
CA ASP A 214 12.64 -4.26 10.31
C ASP A 214 13.60 -4.15 9.12
N GLY A 215 13.20 -4.71 7.97
CA GLY A 215 13.99 -4.66 6.74
C GLY A 215 14.19 -3.24 6.22
N PHE A 216 13.17 -2.38 6.28
CA PHE A 216 13.26 -0.99 5.83
C PHE A 216 14.09 -0.10 6.77
N GLN A 217 13.91 -0.26 8.08
CA GLN A 217 14.42 0.70 9.06
C GLN A 217 15.83 0.41 9.56
N THR A 218 16.29 -0.84 9.50
CA THR A 218 17.52 -1.23 10.21
C THR A 218 18.77 -1.09 9.34
N SER A 219 19.63 -0.14 9.68
CA SER A 219 21.01 -0.07 9.23
C SER A 219 21.92 -0.93 10.11
N THR A 220 23.02 -1.44 9.54
CA THR A 220 23.99 -2.28 10.26
C THR A 220 25.41 -1.94 9.85
N GLY A 221 26.38 -2.17 10.74
CA GLY A 221 27.80 -2.03 10.41
C GLY A 221 28.16 -0.57 10.13
N ARG A 222 28.86 -0.30 9.01
CA ARG A 222 29.33 1.05 8.67
C ARG A 222 28.21 2.04 8.33
N ASP A 223 27.02 1.54 8.02
CA ASP A 223 25.88 2.38 7.67
C ASP A 223 25.07 2.77 8.90
N GLU A 224 25.28 2.13 10.05
CA GLU A 224 24.62 2.45 11.31
C GLU A 224 25.20 3.72 11.95
N ILE A 225 24.31 4.62 12.36
CA ILE A 225 24.61 5.82 13.13
C ILE A 225 24.45 5.52 14.62
N ALA A 226 23.25 5.07 15.03
CA ALA A 226 22.93 4.70 16.41
C ALA A 226 21.62 3.90 16.48
N ASP A 227 21.54 2.95 17.41
CA ASP A 227 20.32 2.18 17.70
C ASP A 227 19.70 1.49 16.46
N GLY A 228 20.56 1.06 15.53
CA GLY A 228 20.16 0.50 14.24
C GLY A 228 19.58 1.48 13.22
N TRP A 229 19.52 2.77 13.52
CA TRP A 229 19.21 3.80 12.53
C TRP A 229 20.48 4.26 11.83
N GLY A 230 20.39 4.60 10.55
CA GLY A 230 21.56 5.02 9.79
C GLY A 230 21.31 5.37 8.33
N TYR A 231 22.39 5.39 7.55
CA TYR A 231 22.39 5.86 6.15
C TYR A 231 21.63 4.95 5.18
N ALA A 232 21.49 3.67 5.52
CA ALA A 232 20.70 2.70 4.76
C ALA A 232 19.23 2.63 5.21
N SER A 233 18.88 3.28 6.33
CA SER A 233 17.55 3.24 6.91
C SER A 233 16.55 4.07 6.11
N VAL A 234 15.36 3.52 5.92
CA VAL A 234 14.18 4.22 5.42
C VAL A 234 13.10 4.15 6.49
N ASN A 235 12.53 5.29 6.82
CA ASN A 235 11.41 5.42 7.74
C ASN A 235 10.20 4.66 7.19
N ALA A 236 9.69 3.63 7.89
CA ALA A 236 8.45 2.97 7.51
C ALA A 236 7.23 3.72 8.08
N MET A 237 6.18 3.89 7.28
CA MET A 237 4.89 4.41 7.71
C MET A 237 3.82 3.34 7.55
N VAL A 238 3.47 2.69 8.66
CA VAL A 238 2.52 1.57 8.65
C VAL A 238 1.11 2.10 8.46
N LYS A 239 0.27 1.38 7.72
CA LYS A 239 -1.06 1.89 7.38
C LYS A 239 -2.12 0.77 7.23
N HIS A 240 -3.39 1.02 7.49
CA HIS A 240 -3.97 2.31 7.89
C HIS A 240 -4.66 2.15 9.26
N TRP A 241 -4.10 2.75 10.32
CA TRP A 241 -4.62 2.57 11.69
C TRP A 241 -6.10 3.01 11.80
N PRO A 242 -6.99 2.24 12.44
CA PRO A 242 -6.75 0.98 13.17
C PRO A 242 -7.03 -0.29 12.34
N GLY A 243 -7.09 -0.19 11.01
CA GLY A 243 -7.41 -1.27 10.07
C GLY A 243 -8.49 -0.84 9.07
N GLY A 244 -8.28 -1.13 7.79
CA GLY A 244 -9.15 -0.70 6.69
C GLY A 244 -10.09 -1.75 6.09
N GLY A 245 -9.87 -3.04 6.34
CA GLY A 245 -10.60 -4.12 5.66
C GLY A 245 -12.07 -4.27 6.01
N THR A 246 -12.57 -3.49 6.97
CA THR A 246 -13.95 -3.56 7.48
C THR A 246 -14.91 -2.57 6.82
N GLY A 247 -14.50 -1.99 5.68
CA GLY A 247 -15.34 -1.08 4.90
C GLY A 247 -16.66 -1.74 4.51
N GLU A 248 -17.79 -1.14 4.88
CA GLU A 248 -19.10 -1.77 4.70
C GLU A 248 -19.37 -2.09 3.22
N GLY A 249 -19.61 -3.36 2.90
CA GLY A 249 -19.83 -3.81 1.52
C GLY A 249 -18.59 -3.74 0.62
N GLY A 250 -17.39 -3.67 1.19
CA GLY A 250 -16.11 -3.55 0.46
C GLY A 250 -15.87 -2.18 -0.19
N ARG A 251 -16.65 -1.15 0.17
CA ARG A 251 -16.54 0.19 -0.42
C ARG A 251 -15.31 0.93 0.10
N ASP A 252 -14.58 1.60 -0.79
CA ASP A 252 -13.33 2.26 -0.44
C ASP A 252 -13.54 3.69 0.12
N ALA A 253 -12.80 4.00 1.19
CA ALA A 253 -12.98 5.21 1.98
C ALA A 253 -12.32 6.47 1.40
N HIS A 254 -11.65 6.38 0.24
CA HIS A 254 -11.33 7.57 -0.55
C HIS A 254 -12.58 8.31 -1.05
N TYR A 255 -13.74 7.65 -1.00
CA TYR A 255 -15.03 8.16 -1.44
C TYR A 255 -16.04 8.22 -0.30
N ALA A 256 -17.02 9.13 -0.40
CA ALA A 256 -18.02 9.32 0.63
C ALA A 256 -18.95 8.09 0.79
N PHE A 257 -19.18 7.36 -0.31
CA PHE A 257 -19.95 6.12 -0.28
C PHE A 257 -19.26 5.00 0.51
N GLY A 258 -17.92 5.04 0.68
CA GLY A 258 -17.14 4.03 1.41
C GLY A 258 -16.60 4.48 2.76
N LYS A 259 -17.07 5.62 3.29
CA LYS A 259 -16.49 6.22 4.51
C LYS A 259 -16.70 5.45 5.82
N TYR A 260 -17.49 4.38 5.85
CA TYR A 260 -17.79 3.66 7.09
C TYR A 260 -17.08 2.31 7.17
N ALA A 261 -16.28 2.15 8.22
CA ALA A 261 -15.81 0.86 8.72
C ALA A 261 -16.81 0.34 9.75
N VAL A 262 -17.23 -0.93 9.64
CA VAL A 262 -18.28 -1.54 10.48
C VAL A 262 -17.77 -2.81 11.17
N TYR A 263 -18.38 -3.19 12.29
CA TYR A 263 -17.89 -4.28 13.15
C TYR A 263 -19.01 -5.21 13.63
N PRO A 264 -19.76 -5.86 12.71
CA PRO A 264 -20.88 -6.73 13.08
C PRO A 264 -20.48 -7.94 13.93
N GLY A 265 -19.27 -8.48 13.75
CA GLY A 265 -18.76 -9.61 14.53
C GLY A 265 -18.09 -9.22 15.85
N ALA A 266 -18.13 -7.95 16.22
CA ALA A 266 -17.51 -7.40 17.43
C ALA A 266 -16.01 -7.74 17.59
N ASN A 267 -15.29 -7.76 16.46
CA ASN A 267 -13.92 -8.25 16.33
C ASN A 267 -12.90 -7.13 16.04
N PHE A 268 -13.19 -5.90 16.46
CA PHE A 268 -12.28 -4.74 16.31
C PHE A 268 -10.84 -5.02 16.77
N ALA A 269 -10.67 -5.80 17.85
CA ALA A 269 -9.36 -6.11 18.40
C ALA A 269 -8.43 -6.86 17.41
N ALA A 270 -8.97 -7.69 16.53
CA ALA A 270 -8.18 -8.42 15.54
C ALA A 270 -7.46 -7.45 14.58
N HIS A 271 -8.12 -6.35 14.21
CA HIS A 271 -7.57 -5.33 13.29
C HIS A 271 -6.42 -4.54 13.89
N LEU A 272 -6.30 -4.52 15.22
CA LEU A 272 -5.16 -3.90 15.91
C LEU A 272 -3.92 -4.80 15.93
N VAL A 273 -4.06 -6.12 15.80
CA VAL A 273 -2.96 -7.10 15.94
C VAL A 273 -1.79 -6.81 15.00
N PRO A 274 -1.98 -6.53 13.69
CA PRO A 274 -0.86 -6.24 12.79
C PRO A 274 -0.03 -5.02 13.21
N PHE A 275 -0.65 -4.05 13.86
CA PHE A 275 0.00 -2.86 14.41
C PHE A 275 0.69 -3.18 15.74
N LEU A 276 -0.08 -3.64 16.74
CA LEU A 276 0.38 -3.77 18.13
C LEU A 276 1.38 -4.91 18.32
N GLU A 277 1.16 -6.04 17.67
CA GLU A 277 2.03 -7.21 17.79
C GLU A 277 3.08 -7.27 16.68
N GLY A 278 2.81 -6.65 15.54
CA GLY A 278 3.73 -6.58 14.41
C GLY A 278 4.52 -5.29 14.39
N ALA A 279 3.95 -4.27 13.75
CA ALA A 279 4.68 -3.08 13.35
C ALA A 279 5.20 -2.20 14.50
N PHE A 280 4.59 -2.26 15.68
CA PHE A 280 5.04 -1.55 16.89
C PHE A 280 5.89 -2.41 17.84
N ARG A 281 6.15 -3.67 17.46
CA ARG A 281 6.97 -4.60 18.22
C ARG A 281 7.93 -5.32 17.27
N LEU A 282 8.97 -4.59 16.89
CA LEU A 282 10.02 -5.06 16.01
C LEU A 282 11.03 -5.97 16.73
N GLU A 283 11.66 -6.88 15.97
CA GLU A 283 12.77 -7.69 16.46
C GLU A 283 14.10 -6.92 16.36
N GLY A 284 14.20 -6.02 15.38
CA GLY A 284 15.37 -5.19 15.15
C GLY A 284 15.55 -4.09 16.19
N PRO A 285 16.77 -3.51 16.26
CA PRO A 285 17.14 -2.48 17.23
C PRO A 285 16.28 -1.21 17.16
N THR A 286 15.58 -0.96 16.04
CA THR A 286 14.68 0.19 15.89
C THR A 286 13.36 0.05 16.67
N ARG A 287 13.02 -1.16 17.13
CA ARG A 287 11.91 -1.54 18.06
C ARG A 287 10.47 -1.24 17.65
N THR A 288 10.20 -0.18 16.88
CA THR A 288 8.86 0.23 16.46
C THR A 288 8.89 0.90 15.10
N ALA A 289 7.78 0.85 14.37
CA ALA A 289 7.59 1.62 13.16
C ALA A 289 7.72 3.12 13.42
N SER A 290 8.50 3.73 12.55
CA SER A 290 8.84 5.14 12.45
C SER A 290 7.64 6.09 12.45
N ALA A 291 6.60 5.70 11.71
CA ALA A 291 5.40 6.47 11.49
C ALA A 291 4.18 5.53 11.34
N VAL A 292 3.00 6.09 11.54
CA VAL A 292 1.71 5.44 11.28
C VAL A 292 0.75 6.41 10.60
N MET A 293 -0.02 5.89 9.66
CA MET A 293 -1.06 6.63 8.97
C MET A 293 -2.44 6.12 9.39
N PRO A 294 -3.32 6.95 9.96
CA PRO A 294 -4.71 6.57 10.22
C PRO A 294 -5.52 6.48 8.92
N TYR A 295 -6.45 5.53 8.85
CA TYR A 295 -7.31 5.38 7.68
C TYR A 295 -8.35 6.49 7.57
N TYR A 296 -8.88 6.69 6.36
CA TYR A 296 -9.94 7.67 6.11
C TYR A 296 -11.22 7.37 6.90
N THR A 297 -11.54 6.09 7.10
CA THR A 297 -12.83 5.62 7.59
C THR A 297 -13.26 6.27 8.89
N ILE A 298 -14.57 6.36 9.07
CA ILE A 298 -15.24 6.44 10.35
C ILE A 298 -15.34 5.00 10.88
N SER A 299 -14.60 4.66 11.94
CA SER A 299 -14.78 3.42 12.69
C SER A 299 -16.10 3.46 13.47
N HIS A 300 -17.18 3.06 12.80
CA HIS A 300 -18.54 3.32 13.24
C HIS A 300 -18.86 2.64 14.58
N GLY A 301 -19.28 3.44 15.57
CA GLY A 301 -19.69 2.94 16.88
C GLY A 301 -18.55 2.35 17.73
N ILE A 302 -17.29 2.60 17.37
CA ILE A 302 -16.13 2.19 18.18
C ILE A 302 -15.84 3.19 19.29
N ASP A 303 -15.95 4.50 19.02
CA ASP A 303 -15.81 5.53 20.05
C ASP A 303 -17.03 5.54 20.98
N ARG A 304 -16.95 4.77 22.06
CA ARG A 304 -17.97 4.71 23.13
C ARG A 304 -17.74 5.75 24.22
N GLU A 305 -16.57 6.37 24.27
CA GLU A 305 -16.18 7.33 25.31
C GLU A 305 -16.72 8.72 25.00
N ASN A 306 -16.50 9.20 23.77
CA ASN A 306 -16.98 10.50 23.30
C ASN A 306 -18.27 10.38 22.49
N GLY A 307 -18.58 9.19 21.95
CA GLY A 307 -19.76 8.96 21.13
C GLY A 307 -19.68 9.60 19.73
N GLU A 308 -18.49 9.98 19.28
CA GLU A 308 -18.28 10.62 17.97
C GLU A 308 -18.09 9.59 16.84
N ASN A 309 -18.74 9.83 15.69
CA ASN A 309 -18.53 9.08 14.45
C ASN A 309 -17.84 10.00 13.42
N VAL A 310 -16.53 10.19 13.58
CA VAL A 310 -15.67 10.99 12.70
C VAL A 310 -14.54 10.15 12.12
N GLY A 311 -13.97 10.58 11.00
CA GLY A 311 -12.85 9.89 10.36
C GLY A 311 -11.70 9.70 11.35
N ASN A 312 -10.93 8.61 11.24
CA ASN A 312 -10.03 8.19 12.31
C ASN A 312 -8.99 9.26 12.70
N SER A 313 -8.51 10.08 11.75
CA SER A 313 -7.60 11.20 12.04
C SER A 313 -8.21 12.30 12.92
N TYR A 314 -9.54 12.42 12.95
CA TYR A 314 -10.28 13.39 13.76
C TYR A 314 -10.65 12.86 15.15
N SER A 315 -10.56 11.54 15.37
CA SER A 315 -11.06 10.91 16.59
C SER A 315 -10.03 10.95 17.72
N ARG A 316 -10.37 11.64 18.81
CA ARG A 316 -9.57 11.61 20.05
C ARG A 316 -9.54 10.23 20.68
N TYR A 317 -10.56 9.39 20.48
CA TYR A 317 -10.55 8.01 20.95
C TYR A 317 -9.57 7.15 20.14
N ILE A 318 -9.68 7.13 18.81
CA ILE A 318 -8.82 6.28 17.97
C ILE A 318 -7.35 6.72 18.01
N ILE A 319 -7.08 8.03 17.99
CA ILE A 319 -5.70 8.56 18.03
C ILE A 319 -5.23 8.79 19.45
N GLY A 320 -5.91 9.65 20.20
CA GLY A 320 -5.48 10.07 21.54
C GLY A 320 -5.53 8.95 22.58
N ARG A 321 -6.63 8.20 22.64
CA ARG A 321 -6.82 7.13 23.64
C ARG A 321 -6.13 5.83 23.20
N LEU A 322 -6.50 5.25 22.06
CA LEU A 322 -6.01 3.94 21.65
C LEU A 322 -4.55 3.96 21.18
N LEU A 323 -4.18 4.87 20.27
CA LEU A 323 -2.83 4.89 19.69
C LEU A 323 -1.80 5.56 20.62
N ARG A 324 -2.07 6.78 21.07
CA ARG A 324 -1.12 7.54 21.93
C ARG A 324 -1.14 7.04 23.38
N GLY A 325 -2.31 6.71 23.90
CA GLY A 325 -2.49 6.24 25.28
C GLY A 325 -2.18 4.76 25.43
N ASP A 326 -3.08 3.88 25.00
CA ASP A 326 -3.03 2.45 25.29
C ASP A 326 -1.87 1.73 24.58
N ALA A 327 -1.63 2.05 23.30
CA ALA A 327 -0.50 1.51 22.55
C ALA A 327 0.83 2.23 22.85
N ALA A 328 0.79 3.36 23.58
CA ALA A 328 1.95 4.19 23.91
C ALA A 328 2.82 4.56 22.68
N TYR A 329 2.19 4.78 21.52
CA TYR A 329 2.90 5.06 20.29
C TYR A 329 3.43 6.50 20.24
N ASP A 330 4.76 6.66 20.25
CA ASP A 330 5.44 7.97 20.26
C ASP A 330 6.05 8.38 18.91
N GLY A 331 5.90 7.57 17.87
CA GLY A 331 6.34 7.92 16.51
C GLY A 331 5.44 8.95 15.83
N VAL A 332 5.73 9.25 14.56
CA VAL A 332 4.95 10.23 13.78
C VAL A 332 3.58 9.68 13.44
N VAL A 333 2.53 10.46 13.69
CA VAL A 333 1.19 10.19 13.15
C VAL A 333 0.92 11.17 12.01
N CYS A 334 0.77 10.65 10.79
CA CYS A 334 0.50 11.43 9.59
C CYS A 334 -0.91 11.10 9.08
N THR A 335 -1.74 12.10 8.78
CA THR A 335 -3.01 11.82 8.09
C THR A 335 -2.75 11.15 6.74
N ASP A 336 -3.73 10.41 6.25
CA ASP A 336 -3.76 10.06 4.82
C ASP A 336 -4.05 11.33 3.97
N TRP A 337 -4.00 11.20 2.64
CA TRP A 337 -4.02 12.33 1.72
C TRP A 337 -5.40 12.98 1.57
N GLY A 338 -5.47 14.30 1.75
CA GLY A 338 -6.69 15.07 1.45
C GLY A 338 -7.78 15.01 2.52
N VAL A 339 -7.47 14.50 3.72
CA VAL A 339 -8.39 14.43 4.88
C VAL A 339 -9.00 15.79 5.24
N THR A 340 -8.27 16.88 5.02
CA THR A 340 -8.69 18.25 5.38
C THR A 340 -9.44 18.99 4.27
N ARG A 341 -9.51 18.43 3.05
CA ARG A 341 -10.09 19.08 1.86
C ARG A 341 -11.60 18.96 1.83
N ASP A 342 -12.27 19.91 1.18
CA ASP A 342 -13.72 19.87 0.99
C ASP A 342 -14.14 18.79 -0.01
N VAL A 343 -15.17 18.03 0.35
CA VAL A 343 -15.84 17.06 -0.53
C VAL A 343 -16.93 17.75 -1.34
N ARG A 344 -17.04 17.41 -2.64
CA ARG A 344 -18.02 18.02 -3.56
C ARG A 344 -19.03 17.04 -4.14
N ALA A 345 -18.75 15.74 -4.08
CA ALA A 345 -19.58 14.70 -4.66
C ALA A 345 -19.41 13.39 -3.88
N VAL A 346 -20.44 12.54 -3.89
CA VAL A 346 -20.41 11.23 -3.21
C VAL A 346 -19.35 10.32 -3.82
N ASP A 347 -19.16 10.40 -5.13
CA ASP A 347 -18.15 9.70 -5.93
C ASP A 347 -16.90 10.55 -6.20
N GLY A 348 -16.71 11.64 -5.45
CA GLY A 348 -15.50 12.46 -5.50
C GLY A 348 -14.31 11.74 -4.85
N PHE A 349 -13.21 11.60 -5.60
CA PHE A 349 -11.99 10.93 -5.13
C PHE A 349 -11.09 11.87 -4.30
N GLY A 350 -10.57 11.36 -3.17
CA GLY A 350 -9.41 11.95 -2.49
C GLY A 350 -9.68 13.21 -1.68
N THR A 351 -10.94 13.46 -1.32
CA THR A 351 -11.36 14.53 -0.39
C THR A 351 -12.21 13.90 0.70
N THR A 352 -11.61 13.70 1.88
CA THR A 352 -12.12 12.76 2.88
C THR A 352 -12.36 13.38 4.28
N PRO A 353 -13.09 14.51 4.40
CA PRO A 353 -13.37 15.16 5.69
C PRO A 353 -14.51 14.45 6.45
N TRP A 354 -14.48 13.11 6.53
CA TRP A 354 -15.59 12.30 7.00
C TRP A 354 -15.98 12.61 8.46
N GLY A 355 -17.25 12.95 8.68
CA GLY A 355 -17.78 13.42 9.96
C GLY A 355 -17.32 14.82 10.39
N ALA A 356 -16.54 15.49 9.55
CA ALA A 356 -16.02 16.85 9.74
C ALA A 356 -16.34 17.76 8.54
N GLU A 357 -17.31 17.37 7.71
CA GLU A 357 -17.65 18.02 6.46
C GLU A 357 -18.10 19.49 6.67
N THR A 358 -18.74 19.79 7.80
CA THR A 358 -19.24 21.14 8.14
C THR A 358 -18.19 22.09 8.71
N LEU A 359 -17.01 21.58 9.06
CA LEU A 359 -15.91 22.39 9.59
C LEU A 359 -15.16 23.09 8.45
N THR A 360 -14.60 24.28 8.71
CA THR A 360 -13.66 24.90 7.79
C THR A 360 -12.36 24.08 7.70
N VAL A 361 -11.58 24.29 6.64
CA VAL A 361 -10.27 23.63 6.48
C VAL A 361 -9.38 23.86 7.71
N ALA A 362 -9.31 25.09 8.25
CA ALA A 362 -8.54 25.38 9.45
C ALA A 362 -9.07 24.65 10.71
N GLN A 363 -10.39 24.61 10.90
CA GLN A 363 -11.01 23.87 12.01
C GLN A 363 -10.73 22.36 11.92
N ARG A 364 -10.68 21.79 10.71
CA ARG A 364 -10.28 20.40 10.49
C ARG A 364 -8.82 20.15 10.91
N HIS A 365 -7.90 21.02 10.50
CA HIS A 365 -6.50 20.95 10.96
C HIS A 365 -6.41 21.04 12.49
N TYR A 366 -7.16 21.96 13.10
CA TYR A 366 -7.20 22.10 14.56
C TYR A 366 -7.70 20.82 15.25
N LYS A 367 -8.85 20.27 14.83
CA LYS A 367 -9.40 19.03 15.41
C LYS A 367 -8.41 17.85 15.31
N ILE A 368 -7.73 17.72 14.17
CA ILE A 368 -6.71 16.68 13.94
C ILE A 368 -5.50 16.85 14.87
N LEU A 369 -5.00 18.08 15.06
CA LEU A 369 -3.88 18.35 15.98
C LEU A 369 -4.23 18.00 17.42
N MET A 370 -5.43 18.35 17.83
CA MET A 370 -5.94 18.09 19.17
C MET A 370 -6.26 16.61 19.41
N ALA A 371 -6.54 15.84 18.35
CA ALA A 371 -6.63 14.37 18.44
C ALA A 371 -5.27 13.71 18.69
N GLY A 372 -4.15 14.38 18.39
CA GLY A 372 -2.79 13.90 18.62
C GLY A 372 -2.02 13.51 17.36
N VAL A 373 -2.50 13.93 16.18
CA VAL A 373 -1.81 13.78 14.89
C VAL A 373 -0.72 14.85 14.75
N ASP A 374 0.39 14.52 14.07
CA ASP A 374 1.57 15.39 13.95
C ASP A 374 1.71 16.04 12.56
N GLN A 375 1.19 15.40 11.51
CA GLN A 375 1.48 15.75 10.11
C GLN A 375 0.27 15.57 9.19
N PHE A 376 0.18 16.39 8.14
CA PHE A 376 -0.96 16.44 7.22
C PHE A 376 -0.61 16.03 5.78
N GLY A 377 -1.09 14.86 5.36
CA GLY A 377 -0.96 14.31 4.01
C GLY A 377 -1.63 15.16 2.92
N GLY A 378 -0.86 15.57 1.91
CA GLY A 378 -1.39 16.22 0.71
C GLY A 378 -1.63 17.72 0.81
N ASN A 379 -0.92 18.41 1.70
CA ASN A 379 -1.03 19.85 1.92
C ASN A 379 0.28 20.55 1.56
N ASN A 380 0.22 21.59 0.74
CA ASN A 380 1.38 22.41 0.37
C ASN A 380 1.38 23.80 1.05
N GLU A 381 0.29 24.16 1.71
CA GLU A 381 0.04 25.52 2.22
C GLU A 381 0.00 25.54 3.75
N ALA A 382 0.82 26.38 4.37
CA ALA A 382 0.92 26.48 5.83
C ALA A 382 -0.21 27.30 6.47
N GLY A 383 -0.89 28.14 5.68
CA GLY A 383 -1.93 29.06 6.14
C GLY A 383 -2.99 28.41 7.04
N PRO A 384 -3.65 27.31 6.63
CA PRO A 384 -4.63 26.62 7.47
C PRO A 384 -4.07 26.06 8.79
N VAL A 385 -2.81 25.61 8.81
CA VAL A 385 -2.14 25.15 10.03
C VAL A 385 -1.85 26.33 10.96
N LEU A 386 -1.44 27.47 10.42
CA LEU A 386 -1.23 28.71 11.19
C LEU A 386 -2.54 29.28 11.75
N GLU A 387 -3.65 29.09 11.05
CA GLU A 387 -4.96 29.43 11.56
C GLU A 387 -5.39 28.50 12.69
N ALA A 388 -5.17 27.18 12.55
CA ALA A 388 -5.37 26.20 13.62
C ALA A 388 -4.50 26.51 14.86
N TRP A 389 -3.26 26.96 14.66
CA TRP A 389 -2.41 27.48 15.72
C TRP A 389 -3.09 28.63 16.49
N ARG A 390 -3.61 29.64 15.78
CA ARG A 390 -4.30 30.77 16.41
C ARG A 390 -5.54 30.34 17.19
N MET A 391 -6.29 29.36 16.68
CA MET A 391 -7.41 28.77 17.43
C MET A 391 -6.95 28.14 18.74
N GLY A 392 -5.88 27.33 18.70
CA GLY A 392 -5.30 26.70 19.88
C GLY A 392 -4.70 27.68 20.88
N VAL A 393 -4.07 28.76 20.41
CA VAL A 393 -3.59 29.86 21.27
C VAL A 393 -4.75 30.54 21.99
N ALA A 394 -5.87 30.79 21.29
CA ALA A 394 -7.05 31.40 21.89
C ALA A 394 -7.72 30.49 22.94
N GLU A 395 -7.69 29.16 22.75
CA GLU A 395 -8.31 28.20 23.65
C GLU A 395 -7.42 27.80 24.84
N HIS A 396 -6.12 27.63 24.63
CA HIS A 396 -5.20 27.02 25.61
C HIS A 396 -4.01 27.91 26.01
N GLY A 397 -3.81 29.04 25.33
CA GLY A 397 -2.66 29.93 25.53
C GLY A 397 -1.45 29.56 24.67
N GLU A 398 -0.61 30.56 24.41
CA GLU A 398 0.52 30.44 23.48
C GLU A 398 1.56 29.41 23.92
N GLU A 399 1.94 29.40 25.21
CA GLU A 399 2.92 28.46 25.75
C GLU A 399 2.49 27.00 25.55
N TRP A 400 1.23 26.71 25.88
CA TRP A 400 0.66 25.37 25.74
C TRP A 400 0.65 24.94 24.26
N MET A 401 0.14 25.80 23.39
CA MET A 401 0.04 25.47 21.98
C MET A 401 1.43 25.31 21.36
N ARG A 402 2.42 26.13 21.78
CA ARG A 402 3.81 26.04 21.32
C ARG A 402 4.39 24.67 21.63
N ALA A 403 4.22 24.21 22.86
CA ALA A 403 4.66 22.88 23.27
C ALA A 403 4.01 21.77 22.43
N ARG A 404 2.72 21.89 22.09
CA ARG A 404 2.04 20.92 21.21
C ARG A 404 2.66 20.92 19.80
N MET A 405 2.91 22.09 19.20
CA MET A 405 3.53 22.18 17.88
C MET A 405 4.96 21.64 17.89
N GLU A 406 5.75 22.00 18.91
CA GLU A 406 7.13 21.51 19.09
C GLU A 406 7.18 19.99 19.29
N GLN A 407 6.21 19.40 19.99
CA GLN A 407 6.12 17.95 20.11
C GLN A 407 6.01 17.26 18.74
N SER A 408 5.19 17.79 17.83
CA SER A 408 5.12 17.30 16.44
C SER A 408 6.44 17.51 15.71
N ALA A 409 7.04 18.70 15.84
CA ALA A 409 8.32 19.02 15.21
C ALA A 409 9.44 18.06 15.65
N VAL A 410 9.52 17.73 16.94
CA VAL A 410 10.53 16.80 17.48
C VAL A 410 10.39 15.42 16.85
N ARG A 411 9.17 14.89 16.73
CA ARG A 411 8.94 13.57 16.09
C ARG A 411 9.35 13.58 14.62
N LEU A 412 8.93 14.61 13.88
CA LEU A 412 9.24 14.76 12.46
C LEU A 412 10.75 14.92 12.21
N LEU A 413 11.40 15.81 12.97
CA LEU A 413 12.85 16.03 12.88
C LEU A 413 13.64 14.79 13.28
N THR A 414 13.20 14.05 14.30
CA THR A 414 13.86 12.79 14.70
C THR A 414 13.93 11.82 13.53
N ASN A 415 12.86 11.70 12.74
CA ASN A 415 12.83 10.85 11.55
C ASN A 415 13.81 11.30 10.45
N ILE A 416 14.13 12.60 10.36
CA ILE A 416 15.08 13.15 9.40
C ILE A 416 16.53 12.98 9.90
N PHE A 417 16.78 13.23 11.19
CA PHE A 417 18.11 13.09 11.80
C PHE A 417 18.61 11.65 11.78
N ARG A 418 17.77 10.68 12.22
CA ARG A 418 18.21 9.30 12.42
C ARG A 418 18.61 8.56 11.13
N VAL A 419 18.12 9.03 9.98
CA VAL A 419 18.46 8.51 8.65
C VAL A 419 19.63 9.28 7.99
N GLY A 420 20.28 10.17 8.73
CA GLY A 420 21.50 10.88 8.31
C GLY A 420 21.30 11.98 7.27
N LEU A 421 20.07 12.45 7.02
CA LEU A 421 19.81 13.47 5.99
C LEU A 421 20.46 14.83 6.31
N PHE A 422 20.64 15.18 7.58
CA PHE A 422 21.34 16.42 7.95
C PHE A 422 22.83 16.37 7.59
N GLU A 423 23.45 15.19 7.74
CA GLU A 423 24.87 14.98 7.46
C GLU A 423 25.13 14.87 5.95
N ASN A 424 24.33 14.05 5.26
CA ASN A 424 24.45 13.89 3.82
C ASN A 424 23.12 13.47 3.15
N PRO A 425 22.39 14.41 2.53
CA PRO A 425 21.21 14.10 1.75
C PRO A 425 21.48 13.97 0.24
N TYR A 426 22.73 14.18 -0.19
CA TYR A 426 23.12 14.20 -1.60
C TYR A 426 23.50 12.81 -2.12
N LEU A 427 23.21 12.58 -3.39
CA LEU A 427 23.39 11.31 -4.11
C LEU A 427 24.40 11.45 -5.25
N ASP A 428 24.94 10.32 -5.65
CA ASP A 428 25.74 10.16 -6.87
C ASP A 428 24.87 9.51 -7.97
N PRO A 429 24.56 10.21 -9.08
CA PRO A 429 23.70 9.66 -10.13
C PRO A 429 24.22 8.37 -10.77
N GLU A 430 25.53 8.17 -10.87
CA GLU A 430 26.12 6.96 -11.45
C GLU A 430 26.02 5.77 -10.48
N GLU A 431 26.22 6.01 -9.19
CA GLU A 431 25.99 4.97 -8.17
C GLU A 431 24.51 4.61 -8.06
N THR A 432 23.61 5.60 -8.14
CA THR A 432 22.17 5.38 -8.17
C THR A 432 21.76 4.51 -9.35
N ALA A 433 22.24 4.82 -10.56
CA ALA A 433 21.94 4.05 -11.77
C ALA A 433 22.49 2.60 -11.73
N ARG A 434 23.58 2.35 -10.99
CA ARG A 434 24.12 1.00 -10.79
C ARG A 434 23.38 0.20 -9.72
N THR A 435 22.90 0.87 -8.68
CA THR A 435 22.25 0.22 -7.53
C THR A 435 20.81 -0.19 -7.83
N VAL A 436 20.04 0.74 -8.39
CA VAL A 436 18.61 0.55 -8.62
C VAL A 436 18.41 -0.42 -9.79
N GLY A 437 17.57 -1.44 -9.56
CA GLY A 437 17.31 -2.51 -10.52
C GLY A 437 18.53 -3.38 -10.80
N SER A 438 19.49 -3.44 -9.87
CA SER A 438 20.70 -4.26 -10.05
C SER A 438 20.34 -5.75 -10.26
N PRO A 439 21.18 -6.52 -10.98
CA PRO A 439 20.87 -7.91 -11.30
C PRO A 439 20.61 -8.80 -10.09
N ASP A 440 21.31 -8.56 -8.98
CA ASP A 440 21.15 -9.29 -7.73
C ASP A 440 19.79 -9.01 -7.08
N PHE A 441 19.35 -7.74 -7.09
CA PHE A 441 18.04 -7.37 -6.54
C PHE A 441 16.90 -7.91 -7.40
N MET A 442 17.04 -7.82 -8.72
CA MET A 442 16.09 -8.40 -9.66
C MET A 442 15.98 -9.93 -9.49
N LYS A 443 17.10 -10.61 -9.20
CA LYS A 443 17.13 -12.06 -8.93
C LYS A 443 16.37 -12.41 -7.66
N ALA A 444 16.58 -11.66 -6.58
CA ALA A 444 15.89 -11.87 -5.32
C ALA A 444 14.38 -11.67 -5.46
N GLY A 445 13.97 -10.61 -6.16
CA GLY A 445 12.57 -10.36 -6.47
C GLY A 445 11.92 -11.45 -7.32
N TYR A 446 12.59 -11.92 -8.37
CA TYR A 446 12.11 -13.04 -9.19
C TYR A 446 11.97 -14.34 -8.38
N ALA A 447 12.94 -14.66 -7.51
CA ALA A 447 12.85 -15.81 -6.62
C ALA A 447 11.65 -15.71 -5.65
N ALA A 448 11.33 -14.51 -5.16
CA ALA A 448 10.14 -14.27 -4.35
C ALA A 448 8.85 -14.47 -5.16
N GLN A 449 8.82 -14.05 -6.43
CA GLN A 449 7.66 -14.28 -7.32
C GLN A 449 7.38 -15.77 -7.52
N LEU A 450 8.40 -16.59 -7.78
CA LEU A 450 8.22 -18.05 -7.92
C LEU A 450 7.61 -18.68 -6.65
N ARG A 451 8.04 -18.23 -5.47
CA ARG A 451 7.53 -18.71 -4.17
C ARG A 451 6.10 -18.26 -3.86
N SER A 452 5.59 -17.25 -4.59
CA SER A 452 4.25 -16.69 -4.38
C SER A 452 3.14 -17.36 -5.19
N VAL A 453 3.47 -18.16 -6.21
CA VAL A 453 2.48 -18.83 -7.07
C VAL A 453 1.76 -19.93 -6.29
N VAL A 454 0.44 -19.82 -6.19
CA VAL A 454 -0.42 -20.79 -5.51
C VAL A 454 -1.07 -21.70 -6.56
N MET A 455 -0.87 -23.01 -6.47
CA MET A 455 -1.61 -23.96 -7.29
C MET A 455 -2.83 -24.46 -6.51
N LEU A 456 -4.03 -24.21 -7.04
CA LEU A 456 -5.29 -24.62 -6.39
C LEU A 456 -5.74 -26.01 -6.82
N LYS A 457 -5.54 -26.34 -8.09
CA LYS A 457 -6.01 -27.58 -8.70
C LYS A 457 -4.98 -28.08 -9.70
N ASN A 458 -4.77 -29.40 -9.74
CA ASN A 458 -3.93 -30.06 -10.74
C ASN A 458 -4.44 -31.48 -11.05
N ARG A 459 -5.58 -31.56 -11.75
CA ARG A 459 -6.24 -32.81 -12.09
C ARG A 459 -5.33 -33.67 -12.97
N ALA A 460 -5.24 -34.95 -12.64
CA ALA A 460 -4.47 -35.95 -13.39
C ALA A 460 -3.01 -35.53 -13.69
N ALA A 461 -2.40 -34.73 -12.82
CA ALA A 461 -1.06 -34.16 -13.02
C ALA A 461 -0.90 -33.44 -14.38
N THR A 462 -1.89 -32.62 -14.73
CA THR A 462 -1.89 -31.78 -15.94
C THR A 462 -0.65 -30.88 -16.03
N LEU A 463 -0.24 -30.31 -14.90
CA LEU A 463 1.01 -29.57 -14.76
C LEU A 463 2.06 -30.41 -14.00
N PRO A 464 3.36 -30.23 -14.32
CA PRO A 464 3.89 -29.30 -15.32
C PRO A 464 3.71 -29.77 -16.78
N ALA A 465 3.52 -28.82 -17.69
CA ALA A 465 3.45 -29.07 -19.12
C ALA A 465 4.86 -29.23 -19.74
N ALA A 466 5.01 -30.12 -20.72
CA ALA A 466 6.29 -30.39 -21.34
C ALA A 466 6.81 -29.19 -22.14
N ARG A 467 8.02 -28.72 -21.80
CA ARG A 467 8.72 -27.66 -22.57
C ARG A 467 8.82 -28.02 -24.05
N GLY A 468 8.59 -27.05 -24.92
CA GLY A 468 8.57 -27.22 -26.36
C GLY A 468 7.28 -27.83 -26.94
N GLY A 469 6.32 -28.18 -26.08
CA GLY A 469 4.95 -28.53 -26.47
C GLY A 469 4.20 -27.35 -27.09
N THR A 470 3.04 -27.63 -27.67
CA THR A 470 2.20 -26.64 -28.36
C THR A 470 1.10 -26.13 -27.43
N VAL A 471 1.02 -24.81 -27.23
CA VAL A 471 0.03 -24.17 -26.36
C VAL A 471 -0.96 -23.34 -27.16
N TYR A 472 -2.25 -23.56 -26.91
CA TYR A 472 -3.30 -22.66 -27.37
C TYR A 472 -3.42 -21.47 -26.40
N LEU A 473 -3.24 -20.26 -26.93
CA LEU A 473 -3.30 -19.03 -26.15
C LEU A 473 -4.46 -18.15 -26.63
N PRO A 474 -5.67 -18.27 -26.05
CA PRO A 474 -6.80 -17.44 -26.45
C PRO A 474 -6.54 -15.96 -26.19
N LYS A 475 -7.08 -15.11 -27.07
CA LYS A 475 -7.11 -13.66 -26.85
C LYS A 475 -8.21 -13.29 -25.87
N ARG A 476 -7.91 -12.33 -25.00
CA ARG A 476 -8.82 -11.74 -24.01
C ARG A 476 -9.40 -10.44 -24.54
N TYR A 477 -10.70 -10.25 -24.33
CA TYR A 477 -11.34 -8.96 -24.54
C TYR A 477 -11.12 -8.08 -23.31
N PHE A 478 -10.40 -6.97 -23.50
CA PHE A 478 -10.25 -5.92 -22.51
C PHE A 478 -11.33 -4.87 -22.76
N PRO A 479 -12.30 -4.68 -21.85
CA PRO A 479 -13.32 -3.66 -22.01
C PRO A 479 -12.70 -2.26 -21.97
N ALA A 480 -13.41 -1.28 -22.53
CA ALA A 480 -13.04 0.12 -22.37
C ALA A 480 -13.14 0.49 -20.88
N ARG A 481 -12.14 1.18 -20.35
CA ARG A 481 -12.09 1.57 -18.93
C ARG A 481 -11.51 2.96 -18.75
N ARG A 482 -11.76 3.54 -17.59
CA ARG A 482 -11.00 4.71 -17.12
C ARG A 482 -9.93 4.22 -16.14
N ASP A 483 -8.69 4.67 -16.34
CA ASP A 483 -7.61 4.40 -15.38
C ASP A 483 -7.83 5.16 -14.06
N PHE A 484 -6.97 4.90 -13.06
CA PHE A 484 -7.04 5.54 -11.75
C PHE A 484 -6.98 7.08 -11.81
N PHE A 485 -6.40 7.66 -12.86
CA PHE A 485 -6.30 9.10 -13.09
C PHE A 485 -7.40 9.64 -14.01
N GLY A 486 -8.37 8.81 -14.39
CA GLY A 486 -9.53 9.18 -15.20
C GLY A 486 -9.28 9.21 -16.71
N ARG A 487 -8.14 8.72 -17.20
CA ARG A 487 -7.86 8.63 -18.65
C ARG A 487 -8.61 7.45 -19.25
N GLU A 488 -9.16 7.62 -20.44
CA GLU A 488 -9.92 6.58 -21.14
C GLU A 488 -9.01 5.64 -21.92
N GLU A 489 -9.11 4.35 -21.64
CA GLU A 489 -8.53 3.26 -22.43
C GLU A 489 -9.62 2.63 -23.31
N ALA A 490 -9.36 2.54 -24.62
CA ALA A 490 -10.28 1.89 -25.56
C ALA A 490 -10.31 0.37 -25.38
N ALA A 491 -11.46 -0.23 -25.70
CA ALA A 491 -11.61 -1.68 -25.72
C ALA A 491 -10.66 -2.31 -26.75
N ARG A 492 -10.09 -3.47 -26.42
CA ARG A 492 -9.15 -4.19 -27.31
C ARG A 492 -9.26 -5.71 -27.13
N LEU A 493 -8.83 -6.45 -28.14
CA LEU A 493 -8.70 -7.90 -28.10
C LEU A 493 -7.23 -8.27 -28.23
N ASP A 494 -6.64 -8.80 -27.16
CA ASP A 494 -5.20 -9.05 -27.10
C ASP A 494 -4.85 -10.25 -26.20
N HIS A 495 -3.61 -10.74 -26.25
CA HIS A 495 -3.17 -11.81 -25.36
C HIS A 495 -3.04 -11.29 -23.91
N PRO A 496 -3.57 -12.02 -22.92
CA PRO A 496 -3.50 -11.60 -21.52
C PRO A 496 -2.11 -11.77 -20.88
N VAL A 497 -1.20 -12.44 -21.59
CA VAL A 497 0.21 -12.66 -21.25
C VAL A 497 1.09 -12.38 -22.47
N SER A 498 2.34 -12.02 -22.23
CA SER A 498 3.34 -11.75 -23.27
C SER A 498 3.60 -12.99 -24.13
N ARG A 499 3.19 -12.92 -25.40
CA ARG A 499 3.42 -13.99 -26.38
C ARG A 499 4.91 -14.31 -26.52
N GLU A 500 5.77 -13.28 -26.51
CA GLU A 500 7.22 -13.44 -26.59
C GLU A 500 7.80 -14.22 -25.40
N VAL A 501 7.25 -14.02 -24.20
CA VAL A 501 7.65 -14.79 -23.01
C VAL A 501 7.18 -16.24 -23.15
N VAL A 502 5.93 -16.48 -23.55
CA VAL A 502 5.39 -17.83 -23.74
C VAL A 502 6.16 -18.62 -24.80
N GLU A 503 6.54 -17.98 -25.91
CA GLU A 503 7.27 -18.60 -27.03
C GLU A 503 8.67 -19.12 -26.65
N LYS A 504 9.24 -18.67 -25.52
CA LYS A 504 10.50 -19.20 -24.97
C LYS A 504 10.34 -20.59 -24.36
N TYR A 505 9.12 -20.94 -23.96
CA TYR A 505 8.82 -22.19 -23.27
C TYR A 505 8.01 -23.17 -24.14
N PHE A 506 7.14 -22.64 -25.01
CA PHE A 506 6.17 -23.43 -25.78
C PHE A 506 6.02 -22.90 -27.22
N ARG A 507 5.53 -23.74 -28.13
CA ARG A 507 5.09 -23.28 -29.46
C ARG A 507 3.68 -22.73 -29.34
N VAL A 508 3.47 -21.44 -29.56
CA VAL A 508 2.14 -20.82 -29.48
C VAL A 508 1.36 -21.08 -30.76
N THR A 509 0.11 -21.54 -30.63
CA THR A 509 -0.84 -21.71 -31.74
C THR A 509 -2.16 -21.00 -31.44
N ASP A 510 -2.82 -20.50 -32.49
CA ASP A 510 -4.22 -20.06 -32.44
C ASP A 510 -5.20 -21.19 -32.81
N ASP A 511 -4.70 -22.33 -33.29
CA ASP A 511 -5.50 -23.53 -33.58
C ASP A 511 -5.55 -24.45 -32.35
N PRO A 512 -6.67 -24.49 -31.62
CA PRO A 512 -6.83 -25.34 -30.45
C PRO A 512 -6.76 -26.83 -30.82
N ALA A 513 -7.02 -27.25 -32.07
CA ALA A 513 -6.90 -28.65 -32.48
C ALA A 513 -5.42 -29.11 -32.50
N ALA A 514 -4.51 -28.21 -32.85
CA ALA A 514 -3.07 -28.46 -32.91
C ALA A 514 -2.36 -28.36 -31.55
N ALA A 515 -3.00 -27.80 -30.52
CA ALA A 515 -2.40 -27.60 -29.20
C ALA A 515 -2.41 -28.87 -28.33
N ASP A 516 -1.37 -29.03 -27.51
CA ASP A 516 -1.30 -30.05 -26.46
C ASP A 516 -2.14 -29.65 -25.25
N PHE A 517 -2.16 -28.36 -24.91
CA PHE A 517 -2.99 -27.78 -23.83
C PHE A 517 -3.36 -26.33 -24.15
N ALA A 518 -4.33 -25.78 -23.43
CA ALA A 518 -4.64 -24.35 -23.46
C ALA A 518 -4.14 -23.66 -22.19
N LEU A 519 -3.58 -22.45 -22.35
CA LEU A 519 -3.27 -21.55 -21.24
C LEU A 519 -4.22 -20.37 -21.29
N VAL A 520 -5.15 -20.30 -20.34
CA VAL A 520 -6.13 -19.21 -20.25
C VAL A 520 -5.79 -18.33 -19.06
N VAL A 521 -5.47 -17.06 -19.30
CA VAL A 521 -5.14 -16.12 -18.21
C VAL A 521 -6.24 -15.09 -18.04
N VAL A 522 -6.81 -15.03 -16.84
CA VAL A 522 -7.95 -14.18 -16.46
C VAL A 522 -7.61 -13.32 -15.25
N ASP A 523 -8.38 -12.25 -15.03
CA ASP A 523 -8.27 -11.45 -13.81
C ASP A 523 -9.46 -11.74 -12.88
N SER A 524 -9.32 -11.44 -11.59
CA SER A 524 -10.48 -11.39 -10.67
C SER A 524 -11.65 -10.59 -11.28
N PRO A 525 -12.91 -10.90 -10.94
CA PRO A 525 -14.07 -10.16 -11.44
C PRO A 525 -14.02 -8.68 -11.07
N GLU A 526 -14.17 -7.81 -12.06
CA GLU A 526 -14.22 -6.35 -11.91
C GLU A 526 -15.65 -5.92 -11.56
N GLY A 527 -16.01 -6.02 -10.28
CA GLY A 527 -17.36 -5.75 -9.77
C GLY A 527 -17.76 -4.27 -9.63
N GLY A 528 -16.84 -3.34 -9.90
CA GLY A 528 -17.04 -1.90 -9.72
C GLY A 528 -16.75 -1.41 -8.30
N SER A 529 -17.04 -0.13 -8.04
CA SER A 529 -16.72 0.54 -6.77
C SER A 529 -17.77 0.38 -5.66
N GLY A 530 -18.91 -0.24 -5.98
CA GLY A 530 -20.07 -0.31 -5.09
C GLY A 530 -20.99 0.92 -5.11
N TYR A 531 -20.76 1.86 -6.05
CA TYR A 531 -21.61 3.04 -6.25
C TYR A 531 -21.81 3.37 -7.73
N SER A 532 -22.98 3.92 -8.08
CA SER A 532 -23.33 4.40 -9.41
C SER A 532 -24.12 5.70 -9.33
N ALA A 533 -23.52 6.79 -9.81
CA ALA A 533 -24.20 8.07 -9.96
C ALA A 533 -25.38 7.98 -10.95
N ASP A 534 -25.34 7.06 -11.92
CA ASP A 534 -26.44 6.80 -12.84
C ASP A 534 -27.64 6.14 -12.15
N ASP A 535 -27.40 5.21 -11.23
CA ASP A 535 -28.46 4.60 -10.42
C ASP A 535 -29.12 5.67 -9.54
N ALA A 536 -28.32 6.51 -8.88
CA ALA A 536 -28.79 7.63 -8.09
C ALA A 536 -29.66 8.61 -8.92
N ARG A 537 -29.18 9.02 -10.10
CA ARG A 537 -29.93 9.90 -11.02
C ARG A 537 -31.25 9.31 -11.49
N LYS A 538 -31.37 7.98 -11.57
CA LYS A 538 -32.59 7.27 -11.97
C LYS A 538 -33.55 7.01 -10.80
N GLY A 539 -33.29 7.56 -9.62
CA GLY A 539 -34.12 7.43 -8.43
C GLY A 539 -33.79 6.25 -7.53
N GLY A 540 -32.68 5.53 -7.80
CA GLY A 540 -32.09 4.61 -6.83
C GLY A 540 -31.31 5.35 -5.74
N ASN A 541 -30.80 4.63 -4.75
CA ASN A 541 -29.91 5.21 -3.73
C ASN A 541 -28.43 5.28 -4.17
N GLY A 542 -28.08 4.84 -5.38
CA GLY A 542 -26.71 4.87 -5.90
C GLY A 542 -25.85 3.67 -5.49
N TYR A 543 -26.13 3.01 -4.38
CA TYR A 543 -25.32 1.89 -3.88
C TYR A 543 -25.58 0.61 -4.67
N LEU A 544 -24.52 -0.12 -5.04
CA LEU A 544 -24.57 -1.36 -5.81
C LEU A 544 -23.72 -2.46 -5.14
N PRO A 545 -24.04 -3.75 -5.32
CA PRO A 545 -23.15 -4.82 -4.87
C PRO A 545 -21.82 -4.77 -5.63
N VAL A 546 -20.72 -5.07 -4.95
CA VAL A 546 -19.44 -5.40 -5.58
C VAL A 546 -19.40 -6.91 -5.79
N THR A 547 -19.52 -7.36 -7.04
CA THR A 547 -19.55 -8.79 -7.33
C THR A 547 -18.16 -9.41 -7.44
N LEU A 548 -18.00 -10.60 -6.87
CA LEU A 548 -16.80 -11.45 -6.95
C LEU A 548 -17.02 -12.66 -7.88
N GLN A 549 -18.01 -12.58 -8.77
CA GLN A 549 -18.30 -13.55 -9.83
C GLN A 549 -18.44 -12.82 -11.18
N TYR A 550 -18.20 -13.51 -12.29
CA TYR A 550 -18.28 -12.97 -13.64
C TYR A 550 -19.73 -12.84 -14.13
N ARG A 551 -20.57 -13.86 -13.93
CA ARG A 551 -21.98 -13.80 -14.36
C ARG A 551 -22.75 -12.74 -13.58
N PRO A 552 -23.83 -12.18 -14.16
CA PRO A 552 -24.69 -11.23 -13.46
C PRO A 552 -25.09 -11.73 -12.07
N TYR A 553 -24.86 -10.89 -11.07
CA TYR A 553 -25.17 -11.19 -9.67
C TYR A 553 -26.32 -10.32 -9.19
N ARG A 554 -27.31 -10.95 -8.55
CA ARG A 554 -28.39 -10.25 -7.85
C ARG A 554 -28.21 -10.40 -6.34
N ALA A 555 -28.09 -9.27 -5.64
CA ALA A 555 -27.80 -9.16 -4.21
C ALA A 555 -28.99 -9.53 -3.31
N ALA A 556 -29.49 -10.76 -3.41
CA ALA A 556 -30.66 -11.21 -2.64
C ALA A 556 -30.35 -11.43 -1.15
N ALA A 557 -29.11 -11.80 -0.82
CA ALA A 557 -28.64 -12.05 0.54
C ALA A 557 -28.06 -10.80 1.24
N ALA A 558 -27.93 -9.68 0.52
CA ALA A 558 -27.36 -8.46 1.07
C ALA A 558 -28.19 -7.91 2.22
N ARG A 559 -27.49 -7.33 3.20
CA ARG A 559 -28.07 -6.73 4.40
C ARG A 559 -29.02 -5.59 4.05
N ALA A 560 -30.17 -5.52 4.71
CA ALA A 560 -31.08 -4.37 4.67
C ALA A 560 -31.78 -4.23 6.03
N PRO A 561 -31.63 -3.11 6.75
CA PRO A 561 -30.88 -1.89 6.36
C PRO A 561 -29.35 -2.07 6.41
N SER A 562 -28.59 -1.09 5.89
CA SER A 562 -27.14 -0.96 6.16
C SER A 562 -26.86 -0.74 7.65
N LEU A 563 -25.63 -1.07 8.10
CA LEU A 563 -25.17 -0.90 9.49
C LEU A 563 -24.79 0.55 9.79
N ALA A 564 -24.24 1.25 8.81
CA ALA A 564 -23.84 2.65 8.92
C ALA A 564 -24.33 3.45 7.72
N GLY A 565 -24.45 4.77 7.91
CA GLY A 565 -24.92 5.66 6.86
C GLY A 565 -25.12 7.09 7.31
N GLY A 566 -25.32 7.95 6.31
CA GLY A 566 -25.43 9.39 6.47
C GLY A 566 -24.31 10.13 5.74
N ASP A 567 -24.68 11.14 4.96
CA ASP A 567 -23.76 12.06 4.30
C ASP A 567 -24.47 13.40 4.09
N PRO A 568 -23.79 14.55 4.23
CA PRO A 568 -24.40 15.83 3.88
C PRO A 568 -24.92 15.92 2.44
N LEU A 569 -24.40 15.10 1.53
CA LEU A 569 -24.79 15.01 0.13
C LEU A 569 -25.91 13.96 -0.12
N GLU A 570 -26.36 13.24 0.90
CA GLU A 570 -27.37 12.18 0.80
C GLU A 570 -28.56 12.46 1.73
N PRO A 571 -29.82 12.41 1.23
CA PRO A 571 -31.01 12.64 2.06
C PRO A 571 -31.46 11.38 2.84
N PHE A 572 -30.65 10.32 2.88
CA PHE A 572 -30.97 9.02 3.46
C PHE A 572 -29.78 8.44 4.23
N THR A 573 -30.05 7.46 5.09
CA THR A 573 -29.02 6.73 5.84
C THR A 573 -28.90 5.26 5.44
N ASP A 574 -29.94 4.64 4.87
CA ASP A 574 -29.86 3.25 4.42
C ASP A 574 -29.11 3.14 3.07
N ARG A 575 -27.90 2.62 3.14
CA ARG A 575 -26.98 2.37 2.01
C ARG A 575 -27.09 0.95 1.45
N SER A 576 -28.11 0.19 1.86
CA SER A 576 -28.34 -1.16 1.34
C SER A 576 -28.51 -1.17 -0.18
N TYR A 577 -27.97 -2.21 -0.82
CA TYR A 577 -28.16 -2.51 -2.23
C TYR A 577 -28.96 -3.81 -2.44
N ARG A 578 -29.67 -4.30 -1.41
CA ARG A 578 -30.41 -5.56 -1.46
C ARG A 578 -31.38 -5.60 -2.63
N GLY A 579 -31.31 -6.69 -3.39
CA GLY A 579 -32.15 -6.95 -4.54
C GLY A 579 -31.70 -6.30 -5.85
N LYS A 580 -30.66 -5.47 -5.83
CA LYS A 580 -30.05 -4.90 -7.05
C LYS A 580 -29.17 -5.93 -7.76
N THR A 581 -28.93 -5.68 -9.05
CA THR A 581 -28.15 -6.56 -9.91
C THR A 581 -26.97 -5.81 -10.51
N VAL A 582 -25.80 -6.45 -10.55
CA VAL A 582 -24.60 -5.96 -11.22
C VAL A 582 -24.04 -7.05 -12.15
N ARG A 583 -23.17 -6.66 -13.08
CA ARG A 583 -22.38 -7.57 -13.92
C ARG A 583 -20.93 -7.10 -13.90
N ALA A 584 -20.00 -8.03 -13.75
CA ALA A 584 -18.57 -7.71 -13.80
C ALA A 584 -18.20 -7.10 -15.16
N ALA A 585 -17.34 -6.09 -15.18
CA ALA A 585 -16.91 -5.43 -16.41
C ALA A 585 -16.19 -6.43 -17.34
N ASN A 586 -15.34 -7.27 -16.77
CA ASN A 586 -14.61 -8.36 -17.43
C ASN A 586 -15.35 -9.71 -17.44
N HIS A 587 -16.69 -9.73 -17.46
CA HIS A 587 -17.46 -10.97 -17.56
C HIS A 587 -17.06 -11.87 -18.77
N THR A 588 -16.43 -11.30 -19.80
CA THR A 588 -15.91 -12.05 -20.95
C THR A 588 -14.75 -12.99 -20.61
N ASP A 589 -14.08 -12.81 -19.48
CA ASP A 589 -13.02 -13.71 -19.01
C ASP A 589 -13.57 -15.12 -18.76
N LEU A 590 -14.78 -15.22 -18.20
CA LEU A 590 -15.50 -16.50 -18.09
C LEU A 590 -15.78 -17.11 -19.45
N GLU A 591 -16.31 -16.31 -20.39
CA GLU A 591 -16.62 -16.79 -21.74
C GLU A 591 -15.37 -17.30 -22.47
N MET A 592 -14.22 -16.68 -22.24
CA MET A 592 -12.93 -17.13 -22.76
C MET A 592 -12.56 -18.52 -22.22
N ILE A 593 -12.72 -18.77 -20.92
CA ILE A 593 -12.47 -20.09 -20.31
C ILE A 593 -13.41 -21.14 -20.91
N LEU A 594 -14.72 -20.84 -20.95
CA LEU A 594 -15.72 -21.76 -21.48
C LEU A 594 -15.50 -22.04 -22.99
N ALA A 595 -15.07 -21.04 -23.76
CA ALA A 595 -14.74 -21.20 -25.17
C ALA A 595 -13.48 -22.06 -25.37
N ALA A 596 -12.43 -21.83 -24.58
CA ALA A 596 -11.21 -22.63 -24.63
C ALA A 596 -11.52 -24.10 -24.29
N ARG A 597 -12.30 -24.36 -23.24
CA ARG A 597 -12.75 -25.71 -22.89
C ARG A 597 -13.49 -26.41 -24.03
N ARG A 598 -14.47 -25.74 -24.65
CA ARG A 598 -15.20 -26.28 -25.80
C ARG A 598 -14.27 -26.61 -26.96
N ALA A 599 -13.32 -25.72 -27.25
CA ALA A 599 -12.40 -25.86 -28.36
C ALA A 599 -11.34 -26.95 -28.13
N MET A 600 -10.86 -27.12 -26.90
CA MET A 600 -9.86 -28.12 -26.54
C MET A 600 -10.43 -29.54 -26.40
N GLY A 601 -11.75 -29.70 -26.28
CA GLY A 601 -12.39 -31.01 -26.18
C GLY A 601 -11.95 -31.75 -24.91
N PRO A 602 -11.28 -32.91 -24.98
CA PRO A 602 -10.72 -33.61 -23.81
C PRO A 602 -9.30 -33.15 -23.41
N LYS A 603 -8.65 -32.29 -24.20
CA LYS A 603 -7.26 -31.88 -23.95
C LYS A 603 -7.15 -30.89 -22.78
N PRO A 604 -6.03 -30.83 -22.05
CA PRO A 604 -5.95 -30.04 -20.83
C PRO A 604 -6.21 -28.54 -21.02
N VAL A 605 -6.93 -27.94 -20.07
CA VAL A 605 -7.12 -26.48 -19.95
C VAL A 605 -6.53 -26.02 -18.62
N VAL A 606 -5.48 -25.19 -18.70
CA VAL A 606 -4.82 -24.55 -17.56
C VAL A 606 -5.36 -23.13 -17.44
N VAL A 607 -5.91 -22.79 -16.28
CA VAL A 607 -6.38 -21.42 -15.99
C VAL A 607 -5.43 -20.76 -14.99
N ALA A 608 -4.82 -19.64 -15.39
CA ALA A 608 -4.07 -18.79 -14.48
C ALA A 608 -4.91 -17.56 -14.13
N VAL A 609 -5.10 -17.28 -12.84
CA VAL A 609 -5.89 -16.16 -12.34
C VAL A 609 -4.94 -15.12 -11.77
N ARG A 610 -4.92 -13.91 -12.34
CA ARG A 610 -4.32 -12.73 -11.71
C ARG A 610 -5.28 -12.22 -10.64
N LEU A 611 -4.99 -12.59 -9.40
CA LEU A 611 -5.90 -12.37 -8.29
C LEU A 611 -5.64 -11.01 -7.64
N SER A 612 -6.63 -10.12 -7.70
CA SER A 612 -6.64 -8.86 -6.91
C SER A 612 -7.50 -8.98 -5.66
N ASN A 613 -8.58 -9.75 -5.77
CA ASN A 613 -9.60 -10.01 -4.75
C ASN A 613 -9.98 -11.49 -4.79
N PRO A 614 -10.39 -12.09 -3.66
CA PRO A 614 -11.02 -13.41 -3.65
C PRO A 614 -12.19 -13.45 -4.64
N MET A 615 -12.43 -14.62 -5.23
CA MET A 615 -13.48 -14.77 -6.25
C MET A 615 -14.20 -16.10 -6.17
N VAL A 616 -15.38 -16.17 -6.79
CA VAL A 616 -16.21 -17.37 -6.84
C VAL A 616 -15.75 -18.27 -7.99
N PHE A 617 -15.04 -19.36 -7.66
CA PHE A 617 -14.48 -20.29 -8.66
C PHE A 617 -15.53 -21.23 -9.29
N ALA A 618 -16.71 -21.38 -8.65
CA ALA A 618 -17.75 -22.31 -9.08
C ALA A 618 -18.25 -22.09 -10.51
N GLU A 619 -18.01 -20.93 -11.11
CA GLU A 619 -18.44 -20.62 -12.47
C GLU A 619 -17.66 -21.34 -13.57
N PHE A 620 -16.41 -21.73 -13.30
CA PHE A 620 -15.52 -22.32 -14.30
C PHE A 620 -14.60 -23.43 -13.79
N GLU A 621 -14.49 -23.66 -12.48
CA GLU A 621 -13.52 -24.62 -11.90
C GLU A 621 -13.60 -26.02 -12.54
N ARG A 622 -14.80 -26.50 -12.89
CA ARG A 622 -15.03 -27.78 -13.55
C ARG A 622 -14.44 -27.87 -14.96
N GLU A 623 -14.28 -26.72 -15.62
CA GLU A 623 -13.76 -26.61 -16.97
C GLU A 623 -12.23 -26.49 -17.00
N ALA A 624 -11.62 -26.22 -15.84
CA ALA A 624 -10.18 -26.14 -15.67
C ALA A 624 -9.61 -27.48 -15.16
N ASP A 625 -8.59 -27.99 -15.82
CA ASP A 625 -7.84 -29.17 -15.39
C ASP A 625 -6.73 -28.78 -14.39
N ALA A 626 -6.16 -27.58 -14.52
CA ALA A 626 -5.29 -26.98 -13.53
C ALA A 626 -5.62 -25.50 -13.29
N ILE A 627 -5.42 -25.02 -12.05
CA ILE A 627 -5.67 -23.63 -11.65
C ILE A 627 -4.46 -23.09 -10.88
N LEU A 628 -3.89 -21.99 -11.38
CA LEU A 628 -2.79 -21.26 -10.75
C LEU A 628 -3.24 -19.85 -10.37
N LEU A 629 -2.84 -19.36 -9.19
CA LEU A 629 -3.03 -17.97 -8.78
C LEU A 629 -1.72 -17.19 -8.90
N CYS A 630 -1.83 -16.04 -9.56
CA CYS A 630 -0.76 -15.09 -9.78
C CYS A 630 -1.03 -13.84 -8.93
N LEU A 631 -0.24 -13.64 -7.86
CA LEU A 631 -0.45 -12.60 -6.87
C LEU A 631 0.48 -11.40 -7.11
N GLY A 632 0.34 -10.80 -8.30
CA GLY A 632 1.20 -9.75 -8.81
C GLY A 632 2.59 -10.27 -9.13
N ILE A 633 2.75 -11.05 -10.20
CA ILE A 633 4.02 -11.60 -10.67
C ILE A 633 4.22 -11.27 -12.15
N GLN A 634 5.43 -11.44 -12.66
CA GLN A 634 5.75 -11.40 -14.08
C GLN A 634 5.27 -12.68 -14.78
N ASP A 635 4.91 -12.56 -16.07
CA ASP A 635 4.51 -13.70 -16.90
C ASP A 635 5.58 -14.80 -16.96
N GLN A 636 6.86 -14.44 -16.85
CA GLN A 636 7.96 -15.42 -16.82
C GLN A 636 7.90 -16.31 -15.57
N ALA A 637 7.51 -15.78 -14.41
CA ALA A 637 7.37 -16.59 -13.20
C ALA A 637 6.23 -17.61 -13.36
N LEU A 638 5.12 -17.20 -13.99
CA LEU A 638 4.04 -18.11 -14.36
C LEU A 638 4.54 -19.20 -15.33
N MET A 639 5.29 -18.84 -16.38
CA MET A 639 5.80 -19.81 -17.35
C MET A 639 6.81 -20.78 -16.75
N GLU A 640 7.63 -20.34 -15.80
CA GLU A 640 8.57 -21.22 -15.10
C GLU A 640 7.83 -22.31 -14.31
N ILE A 641 6.70 -21.97 -13.66
CA ILE A 641 5.84 -22.94 -12.98
C ILE A 641 5.12 -23.85 -13.97
N VAL A 642 4.46 -23.28 -15.00
CA VAL A 642 3.70 -24.06 -16.00
C VAL A 642 4.60 -25.07 -16.72
N SER A 643 5.85 -24.70 -16.99
CA SER A 643 6.83 -25.54 -17.68
C SER A 643 7.63 -26.48 -16.77
N GLY A 644 7.37 -26.47 -15.46
CA GLY A 644 8.05 -27.31 -14.47
C GLY A 644 9.50 -26.91 -14.15
N GLY A 645 9.92 -25.69 -14.52
CA GLY A 645 11.22 -25.15 -14.16
C GLY A 645 11.32 -24.73 -12.68
N ALA A 646 10.18 -24.45 -12.07
CA ALA A 646 10.04 -24.26 -10.63
C ALA A 646 8.80 -25.01 -10.11
N GLU A 647 8.83 -25.42 -8.85
CA GLU A 647 7.68 -26.04 -8.18
C GLU A 647 6.82 -24.99 -7.47
N PRO A 648 5.48 -25.02 -7.62
CA PRO A 648 4.60 -24.13 -6.90
C PRO A 648 4.65 -24.46 -5.40
N SER A 649 4.84 -23.42 -4.59
CA SER A 649 4.97 -23.54 -3.14
C SER A 649 4.12 -22.53 -2.37
N GLY A 650 3.41 -21.65 -3.09
CA GLY A 650 2.57 -20.62 -2.49
C GLY A 650 1.35 -21.23 -1.80
N LEU A 651 0.90 -20.56 -0.75
CA LEU A 651 -0.26 -20.91 0.06
C LEU A 651 -1.26 -19.76 0.01
N LEU A 652 -2.56 -20.04 0.07
CA LEU A 652 -3.60 -19.03 0.08
C LEU A 652 -3.48 -18.10 1.31
N PRO A 653 -3.22 -16.79 1.13
CA PRO A 653 -3.22 -15.83 2.24
C PRO A 653 -4.64 -15.37 2.62
N ILE A 654 -5.64 -15.77 1.83
CA ILE A 654 -7.07 -15.51 2.02
C ILE A 654 -7.88 -16.66 1.41
N GLY A 655 -9.00 -17.04 2.03
CA GLY A 655 -9.92 -18.05 1.51
C GLY A 655 -10.74 -17.59 0.28
N MET A 656 -11.12 -18.53 -0.58
CA MET A 656 -11.94 -18.26 -1.76
C MET A 656 -13.41 -18.62 -1.49
N PRO A 657 -14.36 -17.68 -1.62
CA PRO A 657 -15.75 -17.92 -1.25
C PRO A 657 -16.42 -18.99 -2.11
N ALA A 658 -17.32 -19.77 -1.51
CA ALA A 658 -18.12 -20.76 -2.23
C ALA A 658 -19.09 -20.09 -3.22
N ASP A 659 -19.71 -18.97 -2.82
CA ASP A 659 -20.62 -18.17 -3.64
C ASP A 659 -20.76 -16.75 -3.07
N MET A 660 -21.45 -15.87 -3.82
CA MET A 660 -21.70 -14.50 -3.39
C MET A 660 -22.65 -14.40 -2.19
N ALA A 661 -23.45 -15.42 -1.89
CA ALA A 661 -24.34 -15.37 -0.73
C ALA A 661 -23.56 -15.55 0.59
N GLU A 662 -22.47 -16.34 0.57
CA GLU A 662 -21.48 -16.36 1.66
C GLU A 662 -20.81 -15.00 1.83
N VAL A 663 -20.42 -14.35 0.73
CA VAL A 663 -19.82 -13.00 0.75
C VAL A 663 -20.76 -11.94 1.33
N GLU A 664 -22.08 -12.04 1.11
CA GLU A 664 -23.04 -11.10 1.71
C GLU A 664 -23.31 -11.38 3.19
N ARG A 665 -23.12 -12.64 3.65
CA ARG A 665 -23.36 -13.05 5.03
C ARG A 665 -22.15 -12.84 5.94
N GLN A 666 -20.95 -12.75 5.38
CA GLN A 666 -19.74 -12.52 6.14
C GLN A 666 -19.84 -11.21 6.95
N GLU A 667 -19.21 -11.23 8.10
CA GLU A 667 -19.09 -10.12 9.02
C GLU A 667 -17.81 -9.36 8.65
N GLU A 668 -17.94 -8.09 8.22
CA GLU A 668 -16.84 -7.33 7.60
C GLU A 668 -15.56 -7.23 8.45
N ASP A 669 -15.62 -7.49 9.76
CA ASP A 669 -14.50 -7.48 10.68
C ASP A 669 -13.98 -8.86 11.12
N VAL A 670 -14.54 -9.96 10.63
CA VAL A 670 -14.20 -11.33 11.05
C VAL A 670 -13.44 -12.07 9.94
N PRO A 671 -12.20 -12.52 10.18
CA PRO A 671 -11.49 -13.36 9.22
C PRO A 671 -12.04 -14.80 9.22
N PHE A 672 -11.89 -15.49 8.09
CA PHE A 672 -12.20 -16.92 7.93
C PHE A 672 -13.66 -17.38 8.15
N ASP A 673 -14.61 -16.45 8.15
CA ASP A 673 -16.02 -16.71 8.44
C ASP A 673 -16.84 -17.17 7.22
N MET A 674 -16.28 -17.04 6.02
CA MET A 674 -16.88 -17.55 4.78
C MET A 674 -16.70 -19.07 4.62
N LYS A 675 -17.75 -19.75 4.15
CA LYS A 675 -17.58 -21.08 3.58
C LYS A 675 -16.77 -20.97 2.27
N CYS A 676 -15.66 -21.69 2.21
CA CYS A 676 -14.79 -21.70 1.05
C CYS A 676 -15.26 -22.68 -0.04
N HIS A 677 -14.87 -22.41 -1.29
CA HIS A 677 -15.14 -23.29 -2.43
C HIS A 677 -14.45 -24.66 -2.26
N VAL A 678 -15.14 -25.73 -2.70
CA VAL A 678 -14.59 -27.09 -2.77
C VAL A 678 -14.61 -27.53 -4.23
N ASP A 679 -13.44 -27.86 -4.76
CA ASP A 679 -13.22 -28.19 -6.17
C ASP A 679 -13.63 -29.64 -6.52
N THR A 680 -13.54 -30.03 -7.80
CA THR A 680 -13.88 -31.41 -8.22
C THR A 680 -12.91 -32.48 -7.73
N GLU A 681 -11.72 -32.11 -7.29
CA GLU A 681 -10.71 -33.02 -6.74
C GLU A 681 -10.83 -33.15 -5.20
N GLY A 682 -11.78 -32.44 -4.58
CA GLY A 682 -12.03 -32.45 -3.14
C GLY A 682 -11.15 -31.48 -2.35
N ASN A 683 -10.47 -30.55 -3.01
CA ASN A 683 -9.68 -29.51 -2.36
C ASN A 683 -10.58 -28.37 -1.90
N THR A 684 -10.39 -27.92 -0.66
CA THR A 684 -11.03 -26.70 -0.13
C THR A 684 -10.09 -25.52 -0.31
N TYR A 685 -10.54 -24.45 -0.96
CA TYR A 685 -9.75 -23.24 -1.19
C TYR A 685 -9.76 -22.32 0.05
N GLU A 686 -9.32 -22.85 1.18
CA GLU A 686 -9.21 -22.13 2.46
C GLU A 686 -7.83 -21.49 2.68
N PHE A 687 -7.73 -20.58 3.65
CA PHE A 687 -6.45 -20.02 4.08
C PHE A 687 -5.41 -21.13 4.35
N GLY A 688 -4.19 -20.93 3.84
CA GLY A 688 -3.09 -21.87 3.98
C GLY A 688 -3.12 -23.04 3.01
N PHE A 689 -4.12 -23.15 2.12
CA PHE A 689 -4.16 -24.19 1.09
C PHE A 689 -3.28 -23.85 -0.12
N GLY A 690 -2.64 -24.87 -0.69
CA GLY A 690 -1.87 -24.81 -1.93
C GLY A 690 -1.31 -26.19 -2.27
N LEU A 691 -1.06 -26.44 -3.55
CA LEU A 691 -0.50 -27.68 -4.06
C LEU A 691 0.96 -27.51 -4.52
N SER A 692 1.80 -28.52 -4.28
CA SER A 692 3.06 -28.78 -4.97
C SER A 692 2.87 -29.87 -6.03
N TRP A 693 3.95 -30.34 -6.67
CA TRP A 693 3.87 -31.48 -7.59
C TRP A 693 3.52 -32.79 -6.89
N GLN A 694 3.75 -32.90 -5.58
CA GLN A 694 3.45 -34.11 -4.79
C GLN A 694 2.09 -34.06 -4.08
N GLY A 695 1.33 -32.96 -4.21
CA GLY A 695 0.00 -32.80 -3.62
C GLY A 695 -0.08 -31.62 -2.67
N VAL A 696 -0.96 -31.69 -1.67
CA VAL A 696 -1.20 -30.59 -0.72
C VAL A 696 0.06 -30.27 0.08
N VAL A 697 0.47 -29.00 0.06
CA VAL A 697 1.61 -28.52 0.84
C VAL A 697 1.27 -28.59 2.33
N ARG A 698 2.08 -29.33 3.08
CA ARG A 698 2.00 -29.46 4.55
C ARG A 698 3.39 -29.41 5.14
N ASP A 699 3.78 -28.23 5.58
CA ASP A 699 5.10 -27.93 6.13
C ASP A 699 5.01 -27.03 7.37
N GLU A 700 6.17 -26.59 7.86
CA GLU A 700 6.28 -25.72 9.04
C GLU A 700 5.47 -24.42 8.91
N ARG A 701 5.26 -23.91 7.69
CA ARG A 701 4.50 -22.68 7.43
C ARG A 701 3.03 -22.89 7.74
N THR A 702 2.45 -23.97 7.19
CA THR A 702 1.06 -24.37 7.46
C THR A 702 0.83 -24.79 8.91
N ALA A 703 1.86 -25.31 9.60
CA ALA A 703 1.78 -25.65 11.02
C ALA A 703 1.87 -24.42 11.94
N ARG A 704 2.62 -23.39 11.53
CA ARG A 704 2.80 -22.13 12.29
C ARG A 704 1.55 -21.25 12.24
N TYR A 705 0.93 -21.12 11.06
CA TYR A 705 -0.21 -20.24 10.83
C TYR A 705 -1.48 -21.07 10.63
N LEU A 706 -2.07 -21.51 11.74
CA LEU A 706 -3.34 -22.25 11.74
C LEU A 706 -4.52 -21.28 11.78
N LYS A 707 -5.56 -21.57 10.98
CA LYS A 707 -6.91 -20.98 11.14
C LYS A 707 -7.39 -21.27 12.56
N ARG A 708 -7.38 -20.27 13.45
CA ARG A 708 -7.76 -20.38 14.86
C ARG A 708 -8.56 -19.18 15.29
#